data_AF-A0A423JUZ8-F1
#
_entry.id   AF-A0A423JUZ8-F1
#
_cell.length_a   1.000
_cell.length_b   1.000
_cell.length_c   1.000
_cell.angle_alpha   90.00
_cell.angle_beta   90.00
_cell.angle_gamma   90.00
#
_symmetry.space_group_name_H-M   'P 1'
#
loop_
_entity.id
_entity.type
_entity.pdbx_description
1 polymer ?
#
loop_
_entity_poly.entity_id
_entity_poly.type
_entity_poly.pdbx_seq_one_letter_code
_entity_poly.pdbx_strand_id
1 'polypeptide(L)'
;MTSRMVFNKALLITLWLISCVTQAATGPEVAQLLNSRYKNTPAECVGNNPAYFCSGVLLLASQGPDEFWKHDAPSTSLGARSVTYMRADLDTRTLAQKNGAVFSDQFTAVGLGKPLNVLCAYPFEFPLQSTRPDFGCGWTAATSSLQDASSCAALGVTDTQGWLTHFEQEGNQPVGQCSLSSQDPAQFMVSLTAHQSLGADWSAKPTLLQVKNWNAQAPKQLPLQGLFYDVTHTGSLLGAQKDQRDYFTATGDWLPILRMDLTQAPDAVFGFNQQDQLYVGYQVASRLNARYADTAPACRGNTPAYDCNGILIRITDASPAFHAWNPSDGSIARNGVAFSYMRADVHLPVLAWANQRYQGLIMKEMAAPTAYPLTVRCAYPIDGATFYRSDSCNEHSGSPQASVPCAKQGITTEQAWIDHVYKQPDKLAGCSFTGETHPFEVSVRARALLNAPEQVIHNEVIIATWPQNIADKLPLEAFFYAALAARPNAQFLQRDYFQQTGRFLPIVYVDLAAAPGHVISYDPEDQTVQNLPMPTIADETTRELNVSSLVGTEQLRVAPWLKQAPGQRVWLSYAGFLENGDATQQVVWRGQTSGPPSGALAPAPIAWLKSLKEGRDVTVTFKVNFDKVDDEAKAVSFPLRVYTVKK
;
A
#
# COMPACT_ATOMS: atom_id res chain seq x y z
N MET A 1 -68.20 54.80 4.89
CA MET A 1 -69.09 53.97 4.05
C MET A 1 -68.23 53.14 3.10
N THR A 2 -68.74 51.97 2.69
CA THR A 2 -68.24 51.01 1.69
C THR A 2 -67.08 50.06 2.07
N SER A 3 -67.50 48.91 2.62
CA SER A 3 -67.29 47.53 2.15
C SER A 3 -65.89 47.04 1.75
N ARG A 4 -65.42 45.94 2.38
CA ARG A 4 -64.57 44.94 1.71
C ARG A 4 -64.76 43.54 2.29
N MET A 5 -64.89 42.61 1.34
CA MET A 5 -65.22 41.19 1.43
C MET A 5 -64.12 40.33 2.07
N VAL A 6 -64.59 39.23 2.64
CA VAL A 6 -63.89 38.02 3.07
C VAL A 6 -63.30 37.28 1.86
N PHE A 7 -62.06 36.76 1.97
CA PHE A 7 -61.61 35.59 1.20
C PHE A 7 -60.64 34.71 2.03
N ASN A 8 -60.76 33.42 1.77
CA ASN A 8 -60.24 32.24 2.48
C ASN A 8 -58.75 32.22 2.84
N LYS A 9 -58.47 31.67 4.03
CA LYS A 9 -57.14 31.16 4.43
C LYS A 9 -56.93 29.76 3.82
N ALA A 10 -55.96 29.63 2.93
CA ALA A 10 -55.35 28.34 2.58
C ALA A 10 -54.04 28.20 3.37
N LEU A 11 -53.95 27.15 4.18
CA LEU A 11 -52.77 26.77 4.95
C LEU A 11 -51.81 26.00 4.04
N LEU A 12 -50.70 26.62 3.65
CA LEU A 12 -49.57 25.94 2.99
C LEU A 12 -48.54 25.55 4.06
N ILE A 13 -48.53 24.27 4.42
CA ILE A 13 -47.43 23.65 5.18
C ILE A 13 -46.34 23.30 4.16
N THR A 14 -45.29 24.13 4.10
CA THR A 14 -44.05 23.79 3.39
C THR A 14 -43.21 22.87 4.28
N LEU A 15 -43.29 21.56 4.01
CA LEU A 15 -42.28 20.61 4.48
C LEU A 15 -40.95 20.96 3.81
N TRP A 16 -40.02 21.56 4.56
CA TRP A 16 -38.60 21.57 4.23
C TRP A 16 -38.07 20.14 4.38
N LEU A 17 -38.13 19.37 3.30
CA LEU A 17 -37.31 18.16 3.16
C LEU A 17 -35.85 18.62 3.08
N ILE A 18 -35.17 18.63 4.22
CA ILE A 18 -33.72 18.61 4.27
C ILE A 18 -33.33 17.29 3.59
N SER A 19 -32.80 17.39 2.38
CA SER A 19 -32.05 16.31 1.74
C SER A 19 -30.86 15.99 2.65
N CYS A 20 -31.05 15.08 3.62
CA CYS A 20 -29.94 14.39 4.25
C CYS A 20 -29.24 13.64 3.12
N VAL A 21 -28.18 14.23 2.57
CA VAL A 21 -27.14 13.47 1.91
C VAL A 21 -26.64 12.52 2.99
N THR A 22 -27.08 11.26 2.93
CA THR A 22 -26.55 10.20 3.78
C THR A 22 -25.08 10.06 3.41
N GLN A 23 -24.20 10.76 4.13
CA GLN A 23 -22.77 10.56 4.00
C GLN A 23 -22.48 9.11 4.40
N ALA A 24 -21.77 8.39 3.54
CA ALA A 24 -21.25 7.08 3.89
C ALA A 24 -20.36 7.22 5.13
N ALA A 25 -20.44 6.25 6.05
CA ALA A 25 -19.62 6.26 7.25
C ALA A 25 -18.13 6.39 6.89
N THR A 26 -17.42 7.26 7.59
CA THR A 26 -15.98 7.44 7.44
C THR A 26 -15.23 6.19 7.94
N GLY A 27 -13.99 6.01 7.51
CA GLY A 27 -13.16 4.88 7.96
C GLY A 27 -13.07 4.72 9.50
N PRO A 28 -12.84 5.80 10.28
CA PRO A 28 -12.89 5.73 11.74
C PRO A 28 -14.26 5.30 12.30
N GLU A 29 -15.37 5.80 11.74
CA GLU A 29 -16.71 5.42 12.16
C GLU A 29 -16.99 3.94 11.85
N VAL A 30 -16.54 3.44 10.69
CA VAL A 30 -16.63 2.01 10.37
C VAL A 30 -15.86 1.16 11.38
N ALA A 31 -14.64 1.54 11.76
CA ALA A 31 -13.87 0.81 12.78
C ALA A 31 -14.62 0.75 14.12
N GLN A 32 -15.20 1.88 14.56
CA GLN A 32 -16.00 1.95 15.80
C GLN A 32 -17.26 1.07 15.74
N LEU A 33 -17.97 1.09 14.60
CA LEU A 33 -19.15 0.24 14.37
C LEU A 33 -18.79 -1.25 14.45
N LEU A 34 -17.66 -1.65 13.87
CA LEU A 34 -17.21 -3.04 13.92
C LEU A 34 -16.80 -3.48 15.32
N ASN A 35 -16.05 -2.65 16.07
CA ASN A 35 -15.71 -2.94 17.46
C ASN A 35 -16.97 -3.08 18.33
N SER A 36 -17.95 -2.19 18.13
CA SER A 36 -19.22 -2.25 18.84
C SER A 36 -19.99 -3.54 18.53
N ARG A 37 -20.03 -3.95 17.26
CA ARG A 37 -20.66 -5.21 16.83
C ARG A 37 -19.92 -6.44 17.33
N TYR A 38 -18.59 -6.44 17.29
CA TYR A 38 -17.74 -7.55 17.72
C TYR A 38 -17.91 -7.82 19.23
N LYS A 39 -17.95 -6.76 20.04
CA LYS A 39 -18.17 -6.81 21.49
C LYS A 39 -19.61 -7.18 21.88
N ASN A 40 -20.58 -6.91 21.02
CA ASN A 40 -21.98 -7.24 21.30
C ASN A 40 -22.19 -8.75 21.17
N THR A 41 -22.62 -9.42 22.24
CA THR A 41 -22.75 -10.90 22.29
C THR A 41 -24.14 -11.38 22.72
N PRO A 42 -25.24 -10.90 22.11
CA PRO A 42 -26.57 -11.40 22.44
C PRO A 42 -26.73 -12.85 21.96
N ALA A 43 -27.60 -13.61 22.63
CA ALA A 43 -27.98 -14.95 22.17
C ALA A 43 -28.78 -14.89 20.86
N GLU A 44 -29.61 -13.87 20.70
CA GLU A 44 -30.43 -13.62 19.52
C GLU A 44 -30.63 -12.11 19.29
N CYS A 45 -30.93 -11.75 18.06
CA CYS A 45 -31.25 -10.39 17.65
C CYS A 45 -32.76 -10.14 17.69
N VAL A 46 -33.13 -8.86 17.71
CA VAL A 46 -34.53 -8.41 17.75
C VAL A 46 -35.39 -9.09 16.67
N GLY A 47 -36.64 -9.39 17.00
CA GLY A 47 -37.58 -10.03 16.07
C GLY A 47 -37.30 -11.51 15.83
N ASN A 48 -36.75 -12.23 16.83
CA ASN A 48 -36.44 -13.65 16.75
C ASN A 48 -35.47 -13.98 15.60
N ASN A 49 -34.44 -13.13 15.43
CA ASN A 49 -33.41 -13.32 14.41
C ASN A 49 -32.14 -13.93 15.03
N PRO A 50 -31.41 -14.82 14.34
CA PRO A 50 -30.15 -15.34 14.82
C PRO A 50 -29.10 -14.26 15.09
N ALA A 51 -28.16 -14.53 16.01
CA ALA A 51 -27.23 -13.52 16.53
C ALA A 51 -26.40 -12.79 15.44
N TYR A 52 -26.08 -13.44 14.31
CA TYR A 52 -25.32 -12.79 13.23
C TYR A 52 -26.04 -11.60 12.58
N PHE A 53 -27.36 -11.46 12.78
CA PHE A 53 -28.13 -10.36 12.18
C PHE A 53 -27.71 -8.98 12.67
N CYS A 54 -27.26 -8.88 13.92
CA CYS A 54 -26.98 -7.62 14.61
C CYS A 54 -25.67 -7.63 15.40
N SER A 55 -25.02 -8.79 15.53
CA SER A 55 -23.86 -8.96 16.39
C SER A 55 -22.78 -9.80 15.73
N GLY A 56 -21.53 -9.60 16.14
CA GLY A 56 -20.39 -10.18 15.49
C GLY A 56 -20.09 -9.56 14.12
N VAL A 57 -18.99 -10.04 13.53
CA VAL A 57 -18.42 -9.54 12.28
C VAL A 57 -18.34 -10.69 11.28
N LEU A 58 -18.74 -10.41 10.04
CA LEU A 58 -18.69 -11.34 8.92
C LEU A 58 -17.56 -10.95 7.97
N LEU A 59 -16.58 -11.84 7.82
CA LEU A 59 -15.39 -11.63 7.01
C LEU A 59 -15.41 -12.50 5.76
N LEU A 60 -15.29 -11.84 4.61
CA LEU A 60 -15.03 -12.49 3.33
C LEU A 60 -13.53 -12.51 3.09
N ALA A 61 -12.95 -13.70 3.06
CA ALA A 61 -11.55 -13.92 2.74
C ALA A 61 -11.18 -13.37 1.35
N SER A 62 -10.05 -12.67 1.25
CA SER A 62 -9.45 -12.33 -0.05
C SER A 62 -8.97 -13.60 -0.76
N GLN A 63 -8.97 -13.58 -2.09
CA GLN A 63 -8.61 -14.72 -2.93
C GLN A 63 -7.26 -14.55 -3.61
N GLY A 64 -6.35 -13.80 -2.98
CA GLY A 64 -5.05 -13.48 -3.56
C GLY A 64 -5.22 -12.68 -4.87
N PRO A 65 -4.97 -13.26 -6.06
CA PRO A 65 -5.03 -12.51 -7.32
C PRO A 65 -6.35 -12.04 -7.80
N ASP A 66 -7.36 -12.85 -7.56
CA ASP A 66 -8.66 -12.59 -8.12
C ASP A 66 -9.31 -11.46 -7.33
N GLU A 67 -10.30 -10.81 -7.93
CA GLU A 67 -11.09 -9.86 -7.19
C GLU A 67 -11.81 -10.59 -6.04
N PHE A 68 -11.68 -10.07 -4.82
CA PHE A 68 -12.13 -10.78 -3.62
C PHE A 68 -13.64 -11.12 -3.64
N TRP A 69 -14.45 -10.42 -4.44
CA TRP A 69 -15.89 -10.67 -4.60
C TRP A 69 -16.25 -11.71 -5.66
N LYS A 70 -15.31 -12.21 -6.47
CA LYS A 70 -15.58 -13.30 -7.43
C LYS A 70 -15.64 -14.67 -6.74
N HIS A 71 -16.20 -15.69 -7.37
CA HIS A 71 -16.30 -17.02 -6.77
C HIS A 71 -15.16 -17.91 -7.23
N ASP A 72 -14.49 -18.61 -6.30
CA ASP A 72 -13.57 -19.69 -6.65
C ASP A 72 -14.32 -20.92 -7.20
N ALA A 73 -13.56 -21.91 -7.68
CA ALA A 73 -14.14 -23.11 -8.29
C ALA A 73 -15.02 -23.94 -7.33
N PRO A 74 -14.62 -24.19 -6.07
CA PRO A 74 -15.51 -24.81 -5.08
C PRO A 74 -16.79 -24.01 -4.84
N SER A 75 -16.69 -22.69 -4.62
CA SER A 75 -17.86 -21.85 -4.35
C SER A 75 -18.82 -21.79 -5.54
N THR A 76 -18.27 -21.79 -6.76
CA THR A 76 -19.07 -21.85 -8.00
C THR A 76 -19.84 -23.16 -8.09
N SER A 77 -19.19 -24.29 -7.80
CA SER A 77 -19.81 -25.62 -7.82
C SER A 77 -20.90 -25.77 -6.76
N LEU A 78 -20.66 -25.25 -5.56
CA LEU A 78 -21.60 -25.30 -4.44
C LEU A 78 -22.76 -24.33 -4.61
N GLY A 79 -22.57 -23.22 -5.34
CA GLY A 79 -23.55 -22.13 -5.38
C GLY A 79 -23.57 -21.28 -4.10
N ALA A 80 -22.57 -21.44 -3.24
CA ALA A 80 -22.38 -20.69 -2.00
C ALA A 80 -20.90 -20.48 -1.70
N ARG A 81 -20.62 -19.47 -0.87
CA ARG A 81 -19.29 -19.06 -0.47
C ARG A 81 -19.17 -19.00 1.04
N SER A 82 -18.03 -19.49 1.51
CA SER A 82 -17.61 -19.44 2.91
C SER A 82 -17.34 -18.02 3.38
N VAL A 83 -17.88 -17.70 4.56
CA VAL A 83 -17.65 -16.45 5.28
C VAL A 83 -17.31 -16.77 6.72
N THR A 84 -16.28 -16.14 7.27
CA THR A 84 -15.90 -16.29 8.66
C THR A 84 -16.79 -15.42 9.54
N TYR A 85 -17.31 -15.98 10.63
CA TYR A 85 -18.03 -15.25 11.67
C TYR A 85 -17.17 -15.13 12.92
N MET A 86 -17.05 -13.92 13.46
CA MET A 86 -16.31 -13.67 14.71
C MET A 86 -17.12 -12.84 15.68
N ARG A 87 -16.94 -13.13 16.97
CA ARG A 87 -17.56 -12.41 18.09
C ARG A 87 -16.64 -12.50 19.31
N ALA A 88 -16.73 -11.52 20.21
CA ALA A 88 -15.77 -11.38 21.32
C ALA A 88 -15.76 -12.56 22.32
N ASP A 89 -16.84 -13.32 22.40
CA ASP A 89 -17.02 -14.50 23.27
C ASP A 89 -16.71 -15.83 22.55
N LEU A 90 -16.19 -15.78 21.32
CA LEU A 90 -15.82 -16.98 20.55
C LEU A 90 -14.32 -17.28 20.59
N ASP A 91 -13.50 -16.46 21.24
CA ASP A 91 -12.05 -16.67 21.39
C ASP A 91 -11.25 -16.89 20.09
N THR A 92 -11.84 -16.63 18.92
CA THR A 92 -11.14 -16.72 17.63
C THR A 92 -9.90 -15.81 17.64
N ARG A 93 -8.71 -16.41 17.48
CA ARG A 93 -7.42 -15.71 17.42
C ARG A 93 -6.71 -15.85 16.08
N THR A 94 -7.16 -16.75 15.23
CA THR A 94 -6.53 -17.03 13.93
C THR A 94 -7.53 -16.90 12.79
N LEU A 95 -7.03 -16.50 11.63
CA LEU A 95 -7.78 -16.46 10.39
C LEU A 95 -6.99 -17.16 9.27
N ALA A 96 -7.70 -17.87 8.40
CA ALA A 96 -7.09 -18.51 7.24
C ALA A 96 -6.48 -17.51 6.25
N GLN A 97 -7.02 -16.28 6.16
CA GLN A 97 -6.49 -15.22 5.30
C GLN A 97 -6.16 -13.96 6.08
N LYS A 98 -5.04 -13.32 5.70
CA LYS A 98 -4.50 -12.12 6.35
C LYS A 98 -5.18 -10.81 5.92
N ASN A 99 -6.07 -10.84 4.94
CA ASN A 99 -6.83 -9.69 4.46
C ASN A 99 -8.11 -10.14 3.76
N GLY A 100 -9.07 -9.22 3.61
CA GLY A 100 -10.34 -9.49 2.97
C GLY A 100 -11.31 -8.34 3.11
N ALA A 101 -12.60 -8.64 2.99
CA ALA A 101 -13.68 -7.69 3.13
C ALA A 101 -14.54 -7.98 4.36
N VAL A 102 -15.18 -6.92 4.87
CA VAL A 102 -16.11 -6.99 6.00
C VAL A 102 -17.50 -6.66 5.51
N PHE A 103 -18.48 -7.51 5.82
CA PHE A 103 -19.88 -7.22 5.54
C PHE A 103 -20.53 -6.35 6.63
N SER A 104 -21.50 -5.56 6.20
CA SER A 104 -22.47 -4.90 7.08
C SER A 104 -23.28 -5.96 7.83
N ASP A 105 -23.87 -5.58 8.97
CA ASP A 105 -24.83 -6.45 9.64
C ASP A 105 -26.08 -6.65 8.77
N GLN A 106 -26.84 -7.70 9.07
CA GLN A 106 -27.95 -8.09 8.21
C GLN A 106 -29.08 -7.06 8.21
N PHE A 107 -29.34 -6.37 9.33
CA PHE A 107 -30.36 -5.31 9.35
C PHE A 107 -29.97 -4.12 8.46
N THR A 108 -28.72 -3.68 8.54
CA THR A 108 -28.18 -2.66 7.63
C THR A 108 -28.22 -3.15 6.18
N ALA A 109 -27.81 -4.39 5.92
CA ALA A 109 -27.82 -4.97 4.58
C ALA A 109 -29.25 -5.02 3.98
N VAL A 110 -30.25 -5.43 4.77
CA VAL A 110 -31.68 -5.40 4.39
C VAL A 110 -32.14 -3.98 4.12
N GLY A 111 -31.80 -3.02 4.99
CA GLY A 111 -32.14 -1.60 4.82
C GLY A 111 -31.55 -0.98 3.55
N LEU A 112 -30.40 -1.48 3.10
CA LEU A 112 -29.77 -1.09 1.83
C LEU A 112 -30.30 -1.86 0.60
N GLY A 113 -31.24 -2.80 0.78
CA GLY A 113 -31.73 -3.67 -0.29
C GLY A 113 -30.70 -4.71 -0.77
N LYS A 114 -29.69 -5.01 0.05
CA LYS A 114 -28.56 -5.92 -0.25
C LYS A 114 -28.44 -7.06 0.77
N PRO A 115 -29.53 -7.78 1.12
CA PRO A 115 -29.47 -8.78 2.17
C PRO A 115 -28.50 -9.92 1.82
N LEU A 116 -27.74 -10.42 2.80
CA LEU A 116 -27.01 -11.67 2.65
C LEU A 116 -27.94 -12.84 2.90
N ASN A 117 -27.86 -13.86 2.05
CA ASN A 117 -28.57 -15.12 2.29
C ASN A 117 -27.61 -16.11 2.93
N VAL A 118 -27.56 -16.09 4.27
CA VAL A 118 -26.81 -17.09 5.05
C VAL A 118 -27.63 -18.38 5.05
N LEU A 119 -26.95 -19.50 4.78
CA LEU A 119 -27.57 -20.81 4.56
C LEU A 119 -27.44 -21.70 5.80
N CYS A 120 -26.24 -21.76 6.40
CA CYS A 120 -25.98 -22.55 7.60
C CYS A 120 -24.71 -22.06 8.32
N ALA A 121 -24.52 -22.58 9.53
CA ALA A 121 -23.36 -22.34 10.39
C ALA A 121 -22.63 -23.64 10.75
N TYR A 122 -21.31 -23.56 10.86
CA TYR A 122 -20.43 -24.61 11.36
C TYR A 122 -19.60 -24.06 12.53
N PRO A 123 -19.55 -24.77 13.67
CA PRO A 123 -18.71 -24.36 14.80
C PRO A 123 -17.25 -24.10 14.44
N PHE A 124 -16.65 -24.86 13.52
CA PHE A 124 -15.25 -24.68 13.10
C PHE A 124 -15.10 -24.62 11.58
N GLU A 125 -14.15 -23.83 11.10
CA GLU A 125 -13.79 -23.81 9.69
C GLU A 125 -13.16 -25.11 9.20
N PHE A 126 -13.38 -25.41 7.91
CA PHE A 126 -12.72 -26.50 7.20
C PHE A 126 -12.82 -26.28 5.67
N PRO A 127 -11.94 -26.92 4.88
CA PRO A 127 -12.05 -26.88 3.43
C PRO A 127 -13.32 -27.61 2.95
N LEU A 128 -14.29 -26.86 2.44
CA LEU A 128 -15.51 -27.43 1.87
C LEU A 128 -15.24 -28.08 0.52
N GLN A 129 -15.61 -29.35 0.40
CA GLN A 129 -15.53 -30.09 -0.86
C GLN A 129 -16.70 -29.72 -1.77
N SER A 130 -16.44 -29.55 -3.06
CA SER A 130 -17.44 -29.19 -4.08
C SER A 130 -18.58 -30.21 -4.24
N THR A 131 -18.41 -31.42 -3.70
CA THR A 131 -19.38 -32.52 -3.73
C THR A 131 -20.36 -32.50 -2.55
N ARG A 132 -20.15 -31.62 -1.55
CA ARG A 132 -21.01 -31.56 -0.37
C ARG A 132 -22.38 -30.97 -0.75
N PRO A 133 -23.49 -31.68 -0.45
CA PRO A 133 -24.81 -31.27 -0.91
C PRO A 133 -25.31 -29.98 -0.24
N ASP A 134 -26.44 -29.47 -0.73
CA ASP A 134 -27.17 -28.35 -0.16
C ASP A 134 -26.28 -27.13 0.07
N PHE A 135 -25.60 -26.70 -1.00
CA PHE A 135 -24.70 -25.54 -0.98
C PHE A 135 -23.54 -25.68 0.03
N GLY A 136 -23.13 -26.90 0.32
CA GLY A 136 -22.09 -27.19 1.31
C GLY A 136 -22.62 -27.26 2.74
N CYS A 137 -23.93 -27.17 2.99
CA CYS A 137 -24.55 -27.29 4.31
C CYS A 137 -24.97 -28.74 4.66
N GLY A 138 -25.20 -29.59 3.66
CA GLY A 138 -25.67 -30.95 3.89
C GLY A 138 -24.62 -31.86 4.53
N TRP A 139 -25.08 -32.96 5.14
CA TRP A 139 -24.26 -34.07 5.64
C TRP A 139 -24.73 -35.38 5.02
N THR A 140 -23.82 -36.35 4.82
CA THR A 140 -24.11 -37.63 4.16
C THR A 140 -25.41 -38.27 4.68
N ALA A 141 -26.33 -38.61 3.76
CA ALA A 141 -27.64 -39.22 4.03
C ALA A 141 -28.69 -38.35 4.76
N ALA A 142 -28.41 -37.09 5.10
CA ALA A 142 -29.37 -36.14 5.66
C ALA A 142 -29.77 -35.08 4.61
N THR A 143 -30.87 -35.30 3.90
CA THR A 143 -31.45 -34.29 3.00
C THR A 143 -32.30 -33.32 3.79
N SER A 144 -31.96 -32.04 3.73
CA SER A 144 -32.68 -30.97 4.40
C SER A 144 -33.82 -30.42 3.54
N SER A 145 -34.71 -29.63 4.14
CA SER A 145 -35.83 -29.04 3.40
C SER A 145 -35.35 -27.92 2.47
N LEU A 146 -36.09 -27.61 1.40
CA LEU A 146 -35.77 -26.47 0.53
C LEU A 146 -35.68 -25.12 1.27
N GLN A 147 -36.25 -25.04 2.48
CA GLN A 147 -36.31 -23.82 3.28
C GLN A 147 -35.09 -23.64 4.19
N ASP A 148 -34.56 -24.72 4.77
CA ASP A 148 -33.39 -24.70 5.65
C ASP A 148 -32.39 -25.76 5.17
N ALA A 149 -31.24 -25.28 4.67
CA ALA A 149 -30.21 -26.14 4.08
C ALA A 149 -29.38 -26.89 5.14
N SER A 150 -29.53 -26.57 6.42
CA SER A 150 -28.73 -27.16 7.49
C SER A 150 -29.03 -28.64 7.76
N SER A 151 -28.06 -29.38 8.29
CA SER A 151 -28.13 -30.86 8.37
C SER A 151 -28.30 -31.43 9.79
N CYS A 152 -27.92 -30.72 10.85
CA CYS A 152 -27.94 -31.26 12.21
C CYS A 152 -29.35 -31.68 12.67
N ALA A 153 -30.38 -30.86 12.41
CA ALA A 153 -31.75 -31.17 12.82
C ALA A 153 -32.28 -32.48 12.20
N ALA A 154 -31.91 -32.76 10.94
CA ALA A 154 -32.29 -34.00 10.26
C ALA A 154 -31.60 -35.25 10.84
N LEU A 155 -30.50 -35.07 11.58
CA LEU A 155 -29.79 -36.10 12.32
C LEU A 155 -30.28 -36.23 13.78
N GLY A 156 -31.31 -35.45 14.18
CA GLY A 156 -31.76 -35.38 15.57
C GLY A 156 -30.85 -34.57 16.48
N VAL A 157 -29.84 -33.89 15.94
CA VAL A 157 -28.93 -33.01 16.69
C VAL A 157 -29.61 -31.66 16.84
N THR A 158 -30.03 -31.34 18.06
CA THR A 158 -30.80 -30.11 18.36
C THR A 158 -30.17 -29.23 19.44
N ASP A 159 -29.16 -29.72 20.15
CA ASP A 159 -28.46 -29.00 21.21
C ASP A 159 -26.93 -29.19 21.13
N THR A 160 -26.20 -28.47 21.99
CA THR A 160 -24.74 -28.50 22.04
C THR A 160 -24.19 -29.88 22.36
N GLN A 161 -24.82 -30.60 23.28
CA GLN A 161 -24.34 -31.92 23.69
C GLN A 161 -24.50 -32.94 22.55
N GLY A 162 -25.64 -32.90 21.86
CA GLY A 162 -25.88 -33.71 20.67
C GLY A 162 -24.88 -33.41 19.56
N TRP A 163 -24.53 -32.14 19.36
CA TRP A 163 -23.52 -31.77 18.38
C TRP A 163 -22.13 -32.31 18.75
N LEU A 164 -21.72 -32.18 20.03
CA LEU A 164 -20.44 -32.72 20.52
C LEU A 164 -20.37 -34.24 20.36
N THR A 165 -21.44 -34.95 20.73
CA THR A 165 -21.53 -36.41 20.56
C THR A 165 -21.45 -36.82 19.10
N HIS A 166 -22.12 -36.10 18.20
CA HIS A 166 -22.01 -36.36 16.76
C HIS A 166 -20.58 -36.09 16.24
N PHE A 167 -19.97 -34.98 16.64
CA PHE A 167 -18.62 -34.62 16.22
C PHE A 167 -17.56 -35.65 16.68
N GLU A 168 -17.72 -36.17 17.90
CA GLU A 168 -16.89 -37.24 18.43
C GLU A 168 -17.05 -38.55 17.64
N GLN A 169 -18.29 -38.91 17.27
CA GLN A 169 -18.57 -40.09 16.42
C GLN A 169 -17.91 -40.00 15.04
N GLU A 170 -17.80 -38.79 14.50
CA GLU A 170 -17.07 -38.50 13.25
C GLU A 170 -15.56 -38.32 13.45
N GLY A 171 -15.04 -38.75 14.61
CA GLY A 171 -13.60 -38.79 14.92
C GLY A 171 -12.99 -37.41 15.17
N ASN A 172 -13.80 -36.43 15.60
CA ASN A 172 -13.40 -35.04 15.84
C ASN A 172 -12.76 -34.37 14.61
N GLN A 173 -13.16 -34.79 13.41
CA GLN A 173 -12.66 -34.22 12.16
C GLN A 173 -13.53 -33.03 11.74
N PRO A 174 -12.96 -31.83 11.48
CA PRO A 174 -13.74 -30.67 11.05
C PRO A 174 -14.64 -30.90 9.83
N VAL A 175 -14.23 -31.76 8.89
CA VAL A 175 -15.08 -32.14 7.75
C VAL A 175 -16.33 -32.92 8.18
N GLY A 176 -16.27 -33.61 9.32
CA GLY A 176 -17.31 -34.43 9.95
C GLY A 176 -18.47 -33.67 10.59
N GLN A 177 -18.40 -32.34 10.68
CA GLN A 177 -19.45 -31.55 11.33
C GLN A 177 -20.77 -31.63 10.54
N CYS A 178 -21.89 -31.89 11.22
CA CYS A 178 -23.19 -31.44 10.70
C CYS A 178 -23.29 -29.91 10.81
N SER A 179 -24.09 -29.28 9.94
CA SER A 179 -24.30 -27.84 9.95
C SER A 179 -25.57 -27.46 10.71
N LEU A 180 -25.55 -26.30 11.35
CA LEU A 180 -26.65 -25.77 12.15
C LEU A 180 -27.40 -24.66 11.39
N SER A 181 -28.68 -24.50 11.70
CA SER A 181 -29.56 -23.55 11.01
C SER A 181 -29.07 -22.12 11.21
N SER A 182 -29.10 -21.36 10.12
CA SER A 182 -28.91 -19.90 10.14
C SER A 182 -30.25 -19.15 10.13
N GLN A 183 -31.37 -19.85 10.24
CA GLN A 183 -32.72 -19.27 10.28
C GLN A 183 -33.37 -19.44 11.64
N ASP A 184 -33.05 -20.52 12.36
CA ASP A 184 -33.50 -20.74 13.74
C ASP A 184 -32.46 -20.16 14.74
N PRO A 185 -32.82 -19.15 15.54
CA PRO A 185 -31.92 -18.55 16.53
C PRO A 185 -31.37 -19.55 17.55
N ALA A 186 -32.15 -20.55 17.97
CA ALA A 186 -31.71 -21.54 18.94
C ALA A 186 -30.65 -22.47 18.33
N GLN A 187 -30.87 -22.96 17.12
CA GLN A 187 -29.88 -23.76 16.39
C GLN A 187 -28.61 -22.95 16.07
N PHE A 188 -28.74 -21.68 15.69
CA PHE A 188 -27.56 -20.83 15.48
C PHE A 188 -26.77 -20.65 16.78
N MET A 189 -27.45 -20.48 17.92
CA MET A 189 -26.78 -20.39 19.21
C MET A 189 -26.05 -21.68 19.59
N VAL A 190 -26.58 -22.85 19.23
CA VAL A 190 -25.88 -24.14 19.38
C VAL A 190 -24.53 -24.12 18.65
N SER A 191 -24.42 -23.42 17.51
CA SER A 191 -23.15 -23.35 16.77
C SER A 191 -22.07 -22.62 17.55
N LEU A 192 -22.48 -21.60 18.32
CA LEU A 192 -21.59 -20.74 19.10
C LEU A 192 -21.17 -21.43 20.40
N THR A 193 -22.09 -22.10 21.07
CA THR A 193 -21.77 -22.84 22.30
C THR A 193 -20.98 -24.11 22.01
N ALA A 194 -21.27 -24.81 20.91
CA ALA A 194 -20.47 -25.96 20.46
C ALA A 194 -19.02 -25.54 20.14
N HIS A 195 -18.85 -24.40 19.48
CA HIS A 195 -17.53 -23.83 19.19
C HIS A 195 -16.68 -23.63 20.46
N GLN A 196 -17.31 -23.15 21.54
CA GLN A 196 -16.66 -22.90 22.82
C GLN A 196 -16.43 -24.15 23.68
N SER A 197 -17.03 -25.29 23.35
CA SER A 197 -17.08 -26.47 24.23
C SER A 197 -15.88 -27.41 24.11
N LEU A 198 -14.96 -27.20 23.16
CA LEU A 198 -13.82 -28.09 22.90
C LEU A 198 -12.45 -27.56 23.42
N GLY A 199 -12.45 -26.44 24.14
CA GLY A 199 -11.26 -25.84 24.75
C GLY A 199 -10.50 -24.86 23.83
N ALA A 200 -9.43 -24.27 24.38
CA ALA A 200 -8.75 -23.10 23.79
C ALA A 200 -8.15 -23.35 22.40
N ASP A 201 -7.58 -24.53 22.15
CA ASP A 201 -6.99 -24.87 20.84
C ASP A 201 -8.05 -24.91 19.73
N TRP A 202 -9.29 -25.24 20.09
CA TRP A 202 -10.41 -25.28 19.17
C TRP A 202 -11.06 -23.91 19.01
N SER A 203 -11.31 -23.20 20.11
CA SER A 203 -11.92 -21.87 20.04
C SER A 203 -11.02 -20.80 19.40
N ALA A 204 -9.71 -21.02 19.34
CA ALA A 204 -8.80 -20.17 18.58
C ALA A 204 -9.08 -20.16 17.06
N LYS A 205 -9.74 -21.19 16.53
CA LYS A 205 -10.13 -21.30 15.11
C LYS A 205 -11.41 -20.50 14.85
N PRO A 206 -11.68 -20.07 13.61
CA PRO A 206 -12.89 -19.32 13.32
C PRO A 206 -14.13 -20.19 13.15
N THR A 207 -15.30 -19.61 13.43
CA THR A 207 -16.61 -20.14 13.02
C THR A 207 -16.84 -19.86 11.52
N LEU A 208 -17.51 -20.79 10.83
CA LEU A 208 -17.72 -20.73 9.39
C LEU A 208 -19.21 -20.67 9.06
N LEU A 209 -19.61 -19.72 8.22
CA LEU A 209 -20.96 -19.64 7.64
C LEU A 209 -20.91 -19.90 6.14
N GLN A 210 -21.95 -20.53 5.60
CA GLN A 210 -22.20 -20.56 4.15
C GLN A 210 -23.15 -19.45 3.75
N VAL A 211 -22.78 -18.66 2.76
CA VAL A 211 -23.60 -17.59 2.19
C VAL A 211 -23.86 -17.92 0.73
N LYS A 212 -25.12 -17.87 0.30
CA LYS A 212 -25.49 -18.12 -1.10
C LYS A 212 -24.72 -17.17 -2.04
N ASN A 213 -24.28 -17.68 -3.18
CA ASN A 213 -23.55 -16.88 -4.15
C ASN A 213 -24.35 -15.66 -4.60
N TRP A 214 -23.66 -14.53 -4.65
CA TRP A 214 -24.13 -13.28 -5.24
C TRP A 214 -23.72 -13.17 -6.70
N ASN A 215 -24.27 -12.17 -7.41
CA ASN A 215 -23.83 -11.84 -8.76
C ASN A 215 -22.42 -11.22 -8.73
N ALA A 216 -21.41 -12.00 -9.11
CA ALA A 216 -20.01 -11.58 -9.14
C ALA A 216 -19.71 -10.44 -10.13
N GLN A 217 -20.61 -10.16 -11.08
CA GLN A 217 -20.51 -9.04 -12.03
C GLN A 217 -21.07 -7.72 -11.47
N ALA A 218 -21.70 -7.76 -10.29
CA ALA A 218 -22.32 -6.60 -9.66
C ALA A 218 -21.81 -6.40 -8.22
N PRO A 219 -20.50 -6.14 -8.01
CA PRO A 219 -19.91 -6.00 -6.68
C PRO A 219 -20.55 -4.90 -5.81
N LYS A 220 -21.18 -3.88 -6.41
CA LYS A 220 -21.97 -2.88 -5.66
C LYS A 220 -23.18 -3.45 -4.94
N GLN A 221 -23.68 -4.64 -5.32
CA GLN A 221 -24.82 -5.29 -4.68
C GLN A 221 -24.44 -6.05 -3.41
N LEU A 222 -23.15 -6.18 -3.11
CA LEU A 222 -22.71 -6.70 -1.82
C LEU A 222 -22.85 -5.64 -0.74
N PRO A 223 -23.31 -5.99 0.47
CA PRO A 223 -23.38 -5.07 1.61
C PRO A 223 -22.02 -4.93 2.30
N LEU A 224 -21.00 -4.50 1.56
CA LEU A 224 -19.64 -4.33 2.10
C LEU A 224 -19.56 -3.06 2.95
N GLN A 225 -18.95 -3.18 4.13
CA GLN A 225 -18.71 -2.06 5.04
C GLN A 225 -17.26 -1.55 4.97
N GLY A 226 -16.33 -2.42 4.57
CA GLY A 226 -14.92 -2.07 4.41
C GLY A 226 -14.07 -3.27 4.00
N LEU A 227 -12.76 -3.04 3.93
CA LEU A 227 -11.72 -4.04 3.78
C LEU A 227 -10.95 -4.14 5.08
N PHE A 228 -10.32 -5.28 5.36
CA PHE A 228 -9.46 -5.45 6.52
C PHE A 228 -8.13 -6.05 6.14
N TYR A 229 -7.12 -5.79 6.97
CA TYR A 229 -5.88 -6.56 7.00
C TYR A 229 -5.46 -6.84 8.43
N ASP A 230 -4.87 -8.00 8.66
CA ASP A 230 -4.28 -8.39 9.93
C ASP A 230 -2.91 -7.70 10.10
N VAL A 231 -2.79 -6.83 11.09
CA VAL A 231 -1.58 -6.05 11.35
C VAL A 231 -0.42 -6.91 11.85
N THR A 232 -0.69 -8.12 12.34
CA THR A 232 0.32 -9.06 12.85
C THR A 232 1.03 -9.83 11.73
N HIS A 233 0.51 -9.75 10.50
CA HIS A 233 1.05 -10.44 9.34
C HIS A 233 1.73 -9.47 8.36
N THR A 234 3.04 -9.62 8.16
CA THR A 234 3.79 -8.78 7.22
C THR A 234 3.21 -8.81 5.80
N GLY A 235 3.06 -7.63 5.19
CA GLY A 235 2.57 -7.48 3.82
C GLY A 235 1.08 -7.72 3.62
N SER A 236 0.29 -7.92 4.68
CA SER A 236 -1.18 -8.02 4.61
C SER A 236 -1.83 -6.72 4.12
N LEU A 237 -1.28 -5.55 4.49
CA LEU A 237 -1.73 -4.24 4.00
C LEU A 237 -1.69 -4.15 2.47
N LEU A 238 -0.64 -4.67 1.81
CA LEU A 238 -0.57 -4.68 0.35
C LEU A 238 -1.76 -5.44 -0.26
N GLY A 239 -2.14 -6.58 0.32
CA GLY A 239 -3.32 -7.34 -0.11
C GLY A 239 -4.61 -6.53 0.00
N ALA A 240 -4.83 -5.85 1.14
CA ALA A 240 -6.00 -4.98 1.30
C ALA A 240 -5.99 -3.77 0.36
N GLN A 241 -4.81 -3.19 0.08
CA GLN A 241 -4.65 -2.12 -0.91
C GLN A 241 -4.97 -2.59 -2.32
N LYS A 242 -4.52 -3.78 -2.72
CA LYS A 242 -4.94 -4.39 -3.98
C LYS A 242 -6.46 -4.52 -4.04
N ASP A 243 -7.08 -5.12 -3.02
CA ASP A 243 -8.52 -5.33 -2.99
C ASP A 243 -9.29 -4.00 -3.04
N GLN A 244 -8.73 -2.95 -2.42
CA GLN A 244 -9.25 -1.59 -2.47
C GLN A 244 -9.20 -1.01 -3.88
N ARG A 245 -8.05 -1.10 -4.56
CA ARG A 245 -7.89 -0.66 -5.94
C ARG A 245 -8.82 -1.42 -6.87
N ASP A 246 -8.82 -2.75 -6.79
CA ASP A 246 -9.62 -3.59 -7.69
C ASP A 246 -11.12 -3.25 -7.55
N TYR A 247 -11.60 -3.08 -6.31
CA TYR A 247 -12.98 -2.64 -6.07
C TYR A 247 -13.25 -1.26 -6.65
N PHE A 248 -12.36 -0.29 -6.43
CA PHE A 248 -12.48 1.04 -7.01
C PHE A 248 -12.50 1.00 -8.55
N THR A 249 -11.63 0.23 -9.19
CA THR A 249 -11.62 0.05 -10.65
C THR A 249 -12.93 -0.55 -11.17
N ALA A 250 -13.51 -1.51 -10.44
CA ALA A 250 -14.76 -2.16 -10.83
C ALA A 250 -16.02 -1.32 -10.56
N THR A 251 -15.97 -0.37 -9.62
CA THR A 251 -17.17 0.27 -9.07
C THR A 251 -17.15 1.80 -9.08
N GLY A 252 -15.98 2.42 -9.08
CA GLY A 252 -15.78 3.84 -8.81
C GLY A 252 -15.89 4.23 -7.33
N ASP A 253 -16.14 3.27 -6.43
CA ASP A 253 -16.33 3.52 -4.99
C ASP A 253 -15.10 3.04 -4.20
N TRP A 254 -14.70 3.79 -3.17
CA TRP A 254 -13.63 3.38 -2.25
C TRP A 254 -14.22 2.67 -1.04
N LEU A 255 -13.70 1.49 -0.71
CA LEU A 255 -13.92 0.85 0.58
C LEU A 255 -12.81 1.25 1.56
N PRO A 256 -13.09 1.64 2.82
CA PRO A 256 -12.05 1.92 3.79
C PRO A 256 -11.29 0.64 4.15
N ILE A 257 -9.96 0.71 4.20
CA ILE A 257 -9.10 -0.35 4.74
C ILE A 257 -9.00 -0.17 6.25
N LEU A 258 -9.25 -1.25 6.97
CA LEU A 258 -9.25 -1.30 8.42
C LEU A 258 -8.09 -2.17 8.91
N ARG A 259 -7.46 -1.71 9.98
CA ARG A 259 -6.49 -2.50 10.73
C ARG A 259 -7.27 -3.49 11.58
N MET A 260 -6.84 -4.74 11.63
CA MET A 260 -7.38 -5.73 12.52
C MET A 260 -6.27 -6.36 13.35
N ASP A 261 -6.47 -6.43 14.66
CA ASP A 261 -5.60 -7.09 15.61
C ASP A 261 -6.44 -7.86 16.65
N LEU A 262 -6.53 -9.18 16.48
CA LEU A 262 -7.31 -10.06 17.36
C LEU A 262 -6.69 -10.26 18.75
N THR A 263 -5.49 -9.70 18.99
CA THR A 263 -4.83 -9.70 20.31
C THR A 263 -5.27 -8.54 21.20
N GLN A 264 -5.91 -7.52 20.61
CA GLN A 264 -6.41 -6.37 21.35
C GLN A 264 -7.69 -6.70 22.12
N ALA A 265 -8.05 -5.80 23.05
CA ALA A 265 -9.33 -5.86 23.73
C ALA A 265 -10.52 -5.77 22.73
N PRO A 266 -11.70 -6.32 23.05
CA PRO A 266 -12.84 -6.37 22.12
C PRO A 266 -13.30 -5.04 21.53
N ASP A 267 -13.04 -3.91 22.17
CA ASP A 267 -13.37 -2.57 21.70
C ASP A 267 -12.26 -1.91 20.86
N ALA A 268 -11.16 -2.61 20.62
CA ALA A 268 -9.97 -2.11 19.92
C ALA A 268 -9.45 -3.06 18.83
N VAL A 269 -10.17 -4.14 18.51
CA VAL A 269 -9.79 -5.10 17.46
C VAL A 269 -9.62 -4.43 16.10
N PHE A 270 -10.53 -3.53 15.75
CA PHE A 270 -10.51 -2.78 14.49
C PHE A 270 -10.01 -1.35 14.70
N GLY A 271 -9.09 -0.92 13.85
CA GLY A 271 -8.57 0.45 13.81
C GLY A 271 -8.59 1.02 12.40
N PHE A 272 -8.31 2.31 12.28
CA PHE A 272 -8.21 3.00 10.99
C PHE A 272 -6.97 3.88 10.96
N ASN A 273 -6.24 3.85 9.83
CA ASN A 273 -5.20 4.81 9.54
C ASN A 273 -5.37 5.32 8.10
N GLN A 274 -5.40 6.64 7.96
CA GLN A 274 -5.52 7.30 6.66
C GLN A 274 -4.33 7.00 5.74
N GLN A 275 -3.13 6.79 6.29
CA GLN A 275 -1.93 6.49 5.50
C GLN A 275 -1.97 5.10 4.85
N ASP A 276 -2.80 4.18 5.35
CA ASP A 276 -2.94 2.83 4.78
C ASP A 276 -3.80 2.84 3.51
N GLN A 277 -4.53 3.93 3.26
CA GLN A 277 -5.52 4.04 2.19
C GLN A 277 -4.86 4.43 0.87
N LEU A 278 -5.16 3.75 -0.24
CA LEU A 278 -4.62 4.14 -1.55
C LEU A 278 -5.10 5.51 -2.02
N TYR A 279 -6.32 5.90 -1.67
CA TYR A 279 -6.84 7.21 -2.08
C TYR A 279 -6.08 8.39 -1.44
N VAL A 280 -5.21 8.16 -0.45
CA VAL A 280 -4.32 9.21 0.11
C VAL A 280 -3.41 9.81 -0.96
N GLY A 281 -3.08 9.05 -2.01
CA GLY A 281 -2.26 9.53 -3.12
C GLY A 281 -2.87 10.72 -3.87
N TYR A 282 -4.21 10.74 -4.03
CA TYR A 282 -4.90 11.91 -4.60
C TYR A 282 -4.75 13.15 -3.73
N GLN A 283 -4.80 12.98 -2.40
CA GLN A 283 -4.62 14.08 -1.45
C GLN A 283 -3.18 14.59 -1.48
N VAL A 284 -2.19 13.68 -1.58
CA VAL A 284 -0.77 14.03 -1.75
C VAL A 284 -0.55 14.81 -3.04
N ALA A 285 -1.03 14.33 -4.19
CA ALA A 285 -0.89 15.04 -5.46
C ALA A 285 -1.56 16.42 -5.42
N SER A 286 -2.75 16.53 -4.82
CA SER A 286 -3.45 17.81 -4.65
C SER A 286 -2.65 18.80 -3.77
N ARG A 287 -2.12 18.34 -2.62
CA ARG A 287 -1.28 19.19 -1.75
C ARG A 287 0.01 19.63 -2.45
N LEU A 288 0.67 18.74 -3.18
CA LEU A 288 1.88 19.08 -3.92
C LEU A 288 1.60 20.12 -5.01
N ASN A 289 0.52 19.98 -5.78
CA ASN A 289 0.11 21.00 -6.75
C ASN A 289 -0.23 22.34 -6.08
N ALA A 290 -0.89 22.33 -4.92
CA ALA A 290 -1.16 23.55 -4.15
C ALA A 290 0.13 24.23 -3.68
N ARG A 291 1.09 23.47 -3.14
CA ARG A 291 2.42 23.96 -2.77
C ARG A 291 3.20 24.50 -3.96
N TYR A 292 3.11 23.85 -5.13
CA TYR A 292 3.75 24.32 -6.35
C TYR A 292 3.16 25.66 -6.83
N ALA A 293 1.84 25.83 -6.76
CA ALA A 293 1.13 27.02 -7.20
C ALA A 293 1.28 28.22 -6.25
N ASP A 294 1.54 27.99 -4.97
CA ASP A 294 1.78 29.05 -3.99
C ASP A 294 3.16 29.67 -4.17
N THR A 295 3.19 30.91 -4.66
CA THR A 295 4.39 31.70 -4.93
C THR A 295 4.71 32.71 -3.83
N ALA A 296 4.10 32.59 -2.64
CA ALA A 296 4.38 33.50 -1.54
C ALA A 296 5.90 33.53 -1.24
N PRO A 297 6.49 34.72 -1.07
CA PRO A 297 7.93 34.88 -0.87
C PRO A 297 8.43 34.32 0.46
N ALA A 298 7.53 34.25 1.45
CA ALA A 298 7.78 33.73 2.79
C ALA A 298 6.50 33.10 3.33
N CYS A 299 6.67 32.17 4.27
CA CYS A 299 5.58 31.53 4.98
C CYS A 299 5.04 32.42 6.10
N ARG A 300 3.90 32.02 6.69
CA ARG A 300 3.31 32.71 7.84
C ARG A 300 4.33 32.81 8.97
N GLY A 301 4.49 34.01 9.54
CA GLY A 301 5.53 34.27 10.56
C GLY A 301 6.89 34.65 9.97
N ASN A 302 6.96 34.94 8.67
CA ASN A 302 8.18 35.37 7.96
C ASN A 302 9.28 34.31 7.97
N THR A 303 8.90 33.03 7.90
CA THR A 303 9.85 31.92 7.74
C THR A 303 10.10 31.64 6.25
N PRO A 304 11.20 30.97 5.89
CA PRO A 304 11.56 30.71 4.49
C PRO A 304 10.45 29.98 3.72
N ALA A 305 10.31 30.28 2.43
CA ALA A 305 9.24 29.73 1.59
C ALA A 305 9.15 28.19 1.58
N TYR A 306 10.28 27.49 1.67
CA TYR A 306 10.35 26.02 1.71
C TYR A 306 9.66 25.39 2.94
N ASP A 307 9.31 26.19 3.96
CA ASP A 307 8.60 25.72 5.15
C ASP A 307 7.11 25.46 4.89
N CYS A 308 6.53 26.00 3.83
CA CYS A 308 5.10 25.85 3.54
C CYS A 308 4.76 25.71 2.05
N ASN A 309 5.61 26.18 1.14
CA ASN A 309 5.34 26.15 -0.30
C ASN A 309 6.56 25.74 -1.14
N GLY A 310 6.30 25.55 -2.44
CA GLY A 310 7.19 24.86 -3.36
C GLY A 310 7.42 23.40 -2.98
N ILE A 311 8.02 22.65 -3.90
CA ILE A 311 8.28 21.21 -3.76
C ILE A 311 9.78 20.99 -3.72
N LEU A 312 10.27 20.37 -2.64
CA LEU A 312 11.64 19.86 -2.55
C LEU A 312 11.67 18.44 -3.11
N ILE A 313 12.29 18.29 -4.27
CA ILE A 313 12.31 17.06 -5.06
C ILE A 313 13.76 16.63 -5.33
N ARG A 314 14.03 15.34 -5.23
CA ARG A 314 15.37 14.78 -5.45
C ARG A 314 15.31 13.56 -6.35
N ILE A 315 16.04 13.62 -7.45
CA ILE A 315 16.36 12.43 -8.25
C ILE A 315 17.33 11.55 -7.46
N THR A 316 17.04 10.26 -7.43
CA THR A 316 17.89 9.25 -6.82
C THR A 316 17.81 7.95 -7.61
N ASP A 317 18.86 7.15 -7.50
CA ASP A 317 18.85 5.79 -8.05
C ASP A 317 17.94 4.88 -7.23
N ALA A 318 17.33 3.92 -7.91
CA ALA A 318 16.73 2.75 -7.31
C ALA A 318 17.75 1.63 -7.37
N SER A 319 18.24 1.22 -6.20
CA SER A 319 19.25 0.18 -6.10
C SER A 319 19.01 -0.67 -4.86
N PRO A 320 19.29 -1.97 -4.93
CA PRO A 320 19.35 -2.80 -3.74
C PRO A 320 20.52 -2.50 -2.80
N ALA A 321 21.58 -1.87 -3.31
CA ALA A 321 22.83 -1.65 -2.60
C ALA A 321 22.74 -0.52 -1.55
N PHE A 322 21.71 0.31 -1.61
CA PHE A 322 21.47 1.41 -0.68
C PHE A 322 20.00 1.79 -0.67
N HIS A 323 19.57 2.45 0.39
CA HIS A 323 18.23 3.03 0.44
C HIS A 323 18.21 4.43 -0.16
N ALA A 324 17.23 4.73 -0.99
CA ALA A 324 17.16 6.00 -1.71
C ALA A 324 17.07 7.26 -0.82
N TRP A 325 16.59 7.11 0.41
CA TRP A 325 16.53 8.19 1.40
C TRP A 325 17.80 8.29 2.25
N ASN A 326 18.79 7.43 2.07
CA ASN A 326 20.04 7.51 2.80
C ASN A 326 21.01 8.49 2.12
N PRO A 327 21.66 9.40 2.86
CA PRO A 327 22.72 10.22 2.29
C PRO A 327 23.88 9.35 1.78
N SER A 328 24.44 9.67 0.60
CA SER A 328 25.64 8.99 0.10
C SER A 328 26.88 9.43 0.87
N ASP A 329 27.98 8.66 0.81
CA ASP A 329 29.26 9.01 1.44
C ASP A 329 29.75 10.41 1.06
N GLY A 330 29.61 10.78 -0.22
CA GLY A 330 29.93 12.14 -0.69
C GLY A 330 29.02 13.22 -0.11
N SER A 331 27.74 12.90 0.11
CA SER A 331 26.81 13.82 0.78
C SER A 331 27.19 13.98 2.25
N ILE A 332 27.53 12.89 2.93
CA ILE A 332 27.99 12.86 4.34
C ILE A 332 29.26 13.70 4.48
N ALA A 333 30.28 13.44 3.65
CA ALA A 333 31.58 14.12 3.72
C ALA A 333 31.46 15.64 3.57
N ARG A 334 30.50 16.12 2.77
CA ARG A 334 30.26 17.55 2.53
C ARG A 334 29.07 18.12 3.32
N ASN A 335 28.46 17.31 4.18
CA ASN A 335 27.27 17.66 4.95
C ASN A 335 26.14 18.28 4.10
N GLY A 336 25.81 17.67 2.96
CA GLY A 336 24.76 18.21 2.11
C GLY A 336 24.17 17.23 1.11
N VAL A 337 22.86 17.08 1.16
CA VAL A 337 22.05 16.34 0.21
C VAL A 337 21.33 17.34 -0.69
N ALA A 338 21.55 17.24 -2.00
CA ALA A 338 21.01 18.17 -2.99
C ALA A 338 19.55 17.85 -3.38
N PHE A 339 18.73 18.89 -3.46
CA PHE A 339 17.34 18.85 -3.92
C PHE A 339 17.14 19.94 -4.96
N SER A 340 16.24 19.73 -5.89
CA SER A 340 15.65 20.84 -6.64
C SER A 340 14.44 21.38 -5.89
N TYR A 341 14.17 22.66 -6.10
CA TYR A 341 13.00 23.35 -5.55
C TYR A 341 12.09 23.81 -6.69
N MET A 342 10.90 23.23 -6.78
CA MET A 342 9.91 23.55 -7.81
C MET A 342 8.83 24.49 -7.27
N ARG A 343 8.49 25.52 -8.03
CA ARG A 343 7.39 26.45 -7.76
C ARG A 343 6.93 27.08 -9.08
N ALA A 344 5.70 27.56 -9.17
CA ALA A 344 5.13 28.04 -10.44
C ALA A 344 5.88 29.24 -11.05
N ASP A 345 6.53 30.06 -10.22
CA ASP A 345 7.38 31.19 -10.62
C ASP A 345 8.87 30.81 -10.75
N VAL A 346 9.22 29.57 -10.43
CA VAL A 346 10.56 29.02 -10.62
C VAL A 346 10.59 28.25 -11.94
N HIS A 347 11.09 28.89 -12.99
CA HIS A 347 11.30 28.22 -14.27
C HIS A 347 12.34 27.09 -14.09
N LEU A 348 11.87 25.84 -14.01
CA LEU A 348 12.68 24.64 -13.82
C LEU A 348 12.22 23.55 -14.80
N PRO A 349 12.65 23.62 -16.07
CA PRO A 349 12.17 22.71 -17.12
C PRO A 349 12.80 21.31 -17.03
N VAL A 350 13.80 21.13 -16.17
CA VAL A 350 14.55 19.87 -16.03
C VAL A 350 15.04 19.71 -14.59
N LEU A 351 15.03 18.47 -14.09
CA LEU A 351 15.65 18.10 -12.82
C LEU A 351 17.10 17.65 -13.02
N ALA A 352 17.89 17.69 -11.96
CA ALA A 352 19.27 17.21 -11.98
C ALA A 352 19.37 15.77 -12.53
N TRP A 353 20.23 15.54 -13.52
CA TRP A 353 20.42 14.22 -14.18
C TRP A 353 19.19 13.65 -14.91
N ALA A 354 18.19 14.48 -15.22
CA ALA A 354 16.99 14.08 -15.98
C ALA A 354 17.22 13.82 -17.48
N ASN A 355 18.44 13.42 -17.85
CA ASN A 355 18.76 12.77 -19.12
C ASN A 355 19.09 11.28 -18.92
N GLN A 356 19.29 10.84 -17.68
CA GLN A 356 19.72 9.50 -17.30
C GLN A 356 18.78 8.86 -16.26
N ARG A 357 18.10 9.68 -15.44
CA ARG A 357 17.31 9.24 -14.29
C ARG A 357 16.04 10.06 -14.23
N TYR A 358 14.89 9.40 -13.99
CA TYR A 358 13.60 10.09 -13.95
C TYR A 358 12.76 9.60 -12.79
N GLN A 359 13.38 9.24 -11.67
CA GLN A 359 12.69 8.85 -10.45
C GLN A 359 13.35 9.45 -9.22
N GLY A 360 12.60 9.49 -8.12
CA GLY A 360 13.19 9.70 -6.82
C GLY A 360 12.18 9.97 -5.73
N LEU A 361 12.50 10.90 -4.83
CA LEU A 361 11.70 11.20 -3.64
C LEU A 361 11.32 12.68 -3.57
N ILE A 362 10.20 12.94 -2.90
CA ILE A 362 9.68 14.26 -2.58
C ILE A 362 9.56 14.37 -1.06
N MET A 363 10.03 15.49 -0.51
CA MET A 363 9.86 15.83 0.90
C MET A 363 8.58 16.64 1.11
N LYS A 364 7.98 16.47 2.29
CA LYS A 364 7.01 17.43 2.83
C LYS A 364 7.67 18.81 2.96
N GLU A 365 6.86 19.84 3.15
CA GLU A 365 7.34 21.16 3.55
C GLU A 365 8.20 21.06 4.83
N MET A 366 9.24 21.88 4.96
CA MET A 366 10.23 21.68 6.04
C MET A 366 9.67 21.96 7.44
N ALA A 367 8.55 22.69 7.56
CA ALA A 367 7.84 22.86 8.82
C ALA A 367 6.87 21.72 9.15
N ALA A 368 6.72 20.72 8.26
CA ALA A 368 5.84 19.58 8.51
C ALA A 368 6.31 18.82 9.77
N PRO A 369 5.40 18.47 10.69
CA PRO A 369 5.75 17.69 11.87
C PRO A 369 6.39 16.35 11.49
N THR A 370 7.58 16.10 12.03
CA THR A 370 8.35 14.89 11.76
C THR A 370 9.22 14.53 12.97
N ALA A 371 9.57 13.26 13.13
CA ALA A 371 10.43 12.81 14.22
C ALA A 371 11.89 13.24 14.04
N TYR A 372 12.32 13.49 12.79
CA TYR A 372 13.62 14.06 12.48
C TYR A 372 13.45 15.28 11.56
N PRO A 373 13.46 16.52 12.09
CA PRO A 373 13.36 17.72 11.27
C PRO A 373 14.63 17.89 10.42
N LEU A 374 14.44 18.33 9.18
CA LEU A 374 15.52 18.60 8.24
C LEU A 374 15.94 20.07 8.29
N THR A 375 17.17 20.37 7.89
CA THR A 375 17.71 21.75 7.89
C THR A 375 18.18 22.11 6.50
N VAL A 376 17.55 23.09 5.88
CA VAL A 376 18.07 23.71 4.65
C VAL A 376 19.27 24.56 5.03
N ARG A 377 20.43 24.25 4.46
CA ARG A 377 21.70 24.93 4.75
C ARG A 377 21.92 26.11 3.80
N CYS A 378 21.72 25.86 2.51
CA CYS A 378 21.93 26.87 1.48
C CYS A 378 21.15 26.54 0.20
N ALA A 379 21.05 27.52 -0.69
CA ALA A 379 20.46 27.40 -2.01
C ALA A 379 21.35 28.07 -3.06
N TYR A 380 21.43 27.42 -4.22
CA TYR A 380 22.04 27.93 -5.43
C TYR A 380 20.95 28.14 -6.48
N PRO A 381 20.84 29.35 -7.10
CA PRO A 381 19.84 29.59 -8.14
C PRO A 381 20.03 28.72 -9.39
N ILE A 382 21.24 28.26 -9.67
CA ILE A 382 21.59 27.23 -10.67
C ILE A 382 22.47 26.17 -9.99
N ASP A 383 22.72 25.02 -10.62
CA ASP A 383 23.58 23.95 -10.13
C ASP A 383 24.86 24.49 -9.49
N GLY A 384 25.08 24.16 -8.21
CA GLY A 384 26.21 24.62 -7.43
C GLY A 384 27.45 23.75 -7.62
N ALA A 385 27.35 22.67 -8.40
CA ALA A 385 28.39 21.65 -8.60
C ALA A 385 29.00 21.20 -7.26
N THR A 386 28.12 20.89 -6.30
CA THR A 386 28.49 20.65 -4.89
C THR A 386 29.50 19.52 -4.68
N PHE A 387 29.67 18.64 -5.67
CA PHE A 387 30.74 17.64 -5.66
C PHE A 387 32.16 18.23 -5.56
N TYR A 388 32.39 19.43 -6.10
CA TYR A 388 33.70 20.11 -6.10
C TYR A 388 33.91 21.07 -4.91
N ARG A 389 33.06 20.99 -3.89
CA ARG A 389 33.10 21.81 -2.68
C ARG A 389 33.51 20.93 -1.49
N SER A 390 34.27 21.45 -0.53
CA SER A 390 34.66 20.66 0.66
C SER A 390 33.53 20.58 1.69
N ASP A 391 32.64 21.57 1.69
CA ASP A 391 31.33 21.57 2.33
C ASP A 391 30.30 22.00 1.27
N SER A 392 29.13 21.37 1.20
CA SER A 392 28.18 21.64 0.12
C SER A 392 27.72 23.10 0.02
N CYS A 393 27.94 23.93 1.05
CA CYS A 393 27.58 25.34 1.07
C CYS A 393 28.77 26.31 1.04
N ASN A 394 30.01 25.83 0.87
CA ASN A 394 31.21 26.68 0.81
C ASN A 394 31.70 26.92 -0.62
N GLU A 395 32.92 27.40 -0.79
CA GLU A 395 33.55 27.67 -2.08
C GLU A 395 33.85 26.43 -2.94
N HIS A 396 33.72 26.59 -4.26
CA HIS A 396 34.09 25.65 -5.30
C HIS A 396 35.61 25.61 -5.46
N SER A 397 36.20 24.40 -5.43
CA SER A 397 37.65 24.19 -5.52
C SER A 397 38.30 24.73 -6.81
N GLY A 398 37.57 24.72 -7.94
CA GLY A 398 38.03 25.30 -9.20
C GLY A 398 37.91 26.83 -9.31
N SER A 399 37.27 27.50 -8.35
CA SER A 399 37.06 28.96 -8.35
C SER A 399 36.85 29.50 -6.93
N PRO A 400 37.82 29.30 -6.02
CA PRO A 400 37.60 29.45 -4.58
C PRO A 400 37.31 30.88 -4.13
N GLN A 401 37.78 31.89 -4.88
CA GLN A 401 37.53 33.30 -4.55
C GLN A 401 36.15 33.79 -5.01
N ALA A 402 35.71 33.39 -6.21
CA ALA A 402 34.45 33.83 -6.79
C ALA A 402 33.22 33.10 -6.21
N SER A 403 33.42 31.91 -5.65
CA SER A 403 32.34 31.00 -5.24
C SER A 403 32.09 30.95 -3.73
N VAL A 404 32.81 31.78 -2.95
CA VAL A 404 32.58 31.98 -1.50
C VAL A 404 31.10 32.35 -1.27
N PRO A 405 30.45 31.93 -0.17
CA PRO A 405 29.04 32.27 0.10
C PRO A 405 28.70 33.74 -0.17
N CYS A 406 27.54 34.01 -0.79
CA CYS A 406 27.19 35.31 -1.36
C CYS A 406 27.25 36.45 -0.32
N ALA A 407 26.81 36.18 0.91
CA ALA A 407 26.86 37.14 2.02
C ALA A 407 28.29 37.62 2.32
N LYS A 408 29.31 36.76 2.20
CA LYS A 408 30.72 37.14 2.42
C LYS A 408 31.29 38.03 1.31
N GLN A 409 30.58 38.11 0.18
CA GLN A 409 30.92 38.96 -0.95
C GLN A 409 30.04 40.22 -1.03
N GLY A 410 29.12 40.42 -0.07
CA GLY A 410 28.15 41.52 -0.11
C GLY A 410 27.02 41.33 -1.13
N ILE A 411 26.89 40.13 -1.71
CA ILE A 411 25.85 39.79 -2.69
C ILE A 411 24.58 39.40 -1.92
N THR A 412 23.60 40.29 -1.92
CA THR A 412 22.33 40.14 -1.16
C THR A 412 21.08 40.39 -2.00
N THR A 413 21.23 40.63 -3.31
CA THR A 413 20.11 40.90 -4.23
C THR A 413 20.23 40.02 -5.46
N GLU A 414 19.11 39.82 -6.15
CA GLU A 414 19.02 38.98 -7.34
C GLU A 414 19.90 39.56 -8.45
N GLN A 415 19.86 40.88 -8.65
CA GLN A 415 20.66 41.56 -9.66
C GLN A 415 22.16 41.47 -9.38
N ALA A 416 22.57 41.65 -8.11
CA ALA A 416 23.99 41.50 -7.76
C ALA A 416 24.48 40.07 -8.01
N TRP A 417 23.64 39.06 -7.80
CA TRP A 417 23.97 37.68 -8.11
C TRP A 417 24.05 37.42 -9.62
N ILE A 418 23.12 37.96 -10.40
CA ILE A 418 23.15 37.90 -11.87
C ILE A 418 24.43 38.54 -12.40
N ASP A 419 24.77 39.75 -11.96
CA ASP A 419 25.99 40.46 -12.35
C ASP A 419 27.25 39.66 -11.97
N HIS A 420 27.23 38.99 -10.81
CA HIS A 420 28.33 38.15 -10.34
C HIS A 420 28.52 36.91 -11.21
N VAL A 421 27.45 36.13 -11.43
CA VAL A 421 27.49 34.88 -12.17
C VAL A 421 27.80 35.11 -13.65
N TYR A 422 27.25 36.17 -14.27
CA TYR A 422 27.55 36.47 -15.67
C TYR A 422 28.99 36.95 -15.90
N LYS A 423 29.69 37.45 -14.87
CA LYS A 423 31.15 37.75 -14.93
C LYS A 423 32.03 36.50 -14.86
N GLN A 424 31.55 35.39 -14.31
CA GLN A 424 32.37 34.18 -14.18
C GLN A 424 32.47 33.41 -15.51
N PRO A 425 33.63 32.84 -15.86
CA PRO A 425 33.73 31.96 -17.03
C PRO A 425 32.94 30.66 -16.85
N ASP A 426 32.93 30.12 -15.63
CA ASP A 426 32.13 28.96 -15.23
C ASP A 426 30.96 29.41 -14.35
N LYS A 427 29.72 29.19 -14.83
CA LYS A 427 28.51 29.58 -14.10
C LYS A 427 28.26 28.70 -12.87
N LEU A 428 28.74 27.46 -12.88
CA LEU A 428 28.60 26.51 -11.76
C LEU A 428 29.45 26.92 -10.55
N ALA A 429 30.40 27.83 -10.75
CA ALA A 429 31.17 28.48 -9.69
C ALA A 429 30.43 29.66 -9.01
N GLY A 430 29.10 29.75 -9.15
CA GLY A 430 28.28 30.73 -8.42
C GLY A 430 28.40 30.60 -6.91
N CYS A 431 28.08 31.69 -6.20
CA CYS A 431 27.98 31.71 -4.74
C CYS A 431 26.61 31.18 -4.26
N SER A 432 26.57 30.66 -3.02
CA SER A 432 25.35 30.19 -2.35
C SER A 432 24.69 31.27 -1.49
N PHE A 433 23.36 31.21 -1.39
CA PHE A 433 22.58 31.91 -0.38
C PHE A 433 22.29 30.98 0.80
N THR A 434 22.22 31.50 2.03
CA THR A 434 21.84 30.71 3.22
C THR A 434 20.36 30.31 3.17
N GLY A 435 19.97 29.33 3.98
CA GLY A 435 18.58 28.91 4.13
C GLY A 435 17.66 29.91 4.85
N GLU A 436 18.16 31.08 5.27
CA GLU A 436 17.37 32.11 5.95
C GLU A 436 16.34 32.74 4.98
N THR A 437 15.26 33.34 5.53
CA THR A 437 14.09 33.75 4.74
C THR A 437 14.45 34.63 3.54
N HIS A 438 15.18 35.71 3.77
CA HIS A 438 15.51 36.66 2.72
C HIS A 438 16.58 36.14 1.73
N PRO A 439 17.72 35.57 2.17
CA PRO A 439 18.68 34.97 1.23
C PRO A 439 18.07 33.85 0.37
N PHE A 440 17.22 32.99 0.93
CA PHE A 440 16.54 31.95 0.16
C PHE A 440 15.57 32.54 -0.87
N GLU A 441 14.80 33.56 -0.49
CA GLU A 441 13.92 34.30 -1.40
C GLU A 441 14.69 34.90 -2.59
N VAL A 442 15.83 35.54 -2.31
CA VAL A 442 16.73 36.08 -3.36
C VAL A 442 17.20 34.96 -4.28
N SER A 443 17.56 33.79 -3.74
CA SER A 443 17.95 32.63 -4.55
C SER A 443 16.84 32.18 -5.51
N VAL A 444 15.59 32.24 -5.07
CA VAL A 444 14.43 31.86 -5.86
C VAL A 444 14.15 32.89 -6.95
N ARG A 445 14.10 34.17 -6.59
CA ARG A 445 13.82 35.28 -7.52
C ARG A 445 14.90 35.47 -8.58
N ALA A 446 16.17 35.20 -8.25
CA ALA A 446 17.27 35.28 -9.20
C ALA A 446 17.07 34.42 -10.45
N ARG A 447 16.33 33.30 -10.35
CA ARG A 447 16.06 32.43 -11.51
C ARG A 447 15.23 33.10 -12.60
N ALA A 448 14.32 34.01 -12.23
CA ALA A 448 13.50 34.73 -13.21
C ALA A 448 14.34 35.69 -14.09
N LEU A 449 15.56 36.02 -13.66
CA LEU A 449 16.48 36.92 -14.35
C LEU A 449 17.53 36.19 -15.21
N LEU A 450 17.55 34.86 -15.21
CA LEU A 450 18.47 34.07 -16.03
C LEU A 450 18.12 34.18 -17.51
N ASN A 451 19.13 34.17 -18.37
CA ASN A 451 18.95 34.01 -19.81
C ASN A 451 18.62 32.56 -20.17
N ALA A 452 18.05 32.35 -21.36
CA ALA A 452 17.61 31.03 -21.83
C ALA A 452 18.64 29.88 -21.67
N PRO A 453 19.96 30.08 -21.91
CA PRO A 453 20.95 29.02 -21.73
C PRO A 453 21.10 28.54 -20.27
N GLU A 454 21.01 29.44 -19.30
CA GLU A 454 21.11 29.10 -17.87
C GLU A 454 19.77 28.68 -17.26
N GLN A 455 18.65 29.08 -17.86
CA GLN A 455 17.29 28.71 -17.41
C GLN A 455 17.05 27.18 -17.41
N VAL A 456 17.72 26.44 -18.31
CA VAL A 456 17.67 24.98 -18.38
C VAL A 456 18.61 24.29 -17.38
N ILE A 457 19.39 25.05 -16.59
CA ILE A 457 20.18 24.49 -15.51
C ILE A 457 19.28 24.41 -14.27
N HIS A 458 19.25 23.25 -13.64
CA HIS A 458 18.46 23.03 -12.44
C HIS A 458 18.93 23.92 -11.28
N ASN A 459 18.05 24.20 -10.31
CA ASN A 459 18.48 24.80 -9.03
C ASN A 459 18.92 23.72 -8.06
N GLU A 460 19.70 24.13 -7.05
CA GLU A 460 20.23 23.21 -6.06
C GLU A 460 20.04 23.77 -4.64
N VAL A 461 19.11 23.18 -3.89
CA VAL A 461 18.89 23.43 -2.47
C VAL A 461 19.58 22.33 -1.68
N ILE A 462 20.40 22.71 -0.71
CA ILE A 462 21.18 21.79 0.10
C ILE A 462 20.52 21.61 1.45
N ILE A 463 20.13 20.37 1.74
CA ILE A 463 19.66 19.95 3.06
C ILE A 463 20.83 19.28 3.80
N ALA A 464 21.02 19.61 5.07
CA ALA A 464 22.01 18.95 5.93
C ALA A 464 21.84 17.43 5.91
N THR A 465 22.93 16.69 6.09
CA THR A 465 22.83 15.24 6.15
C THR A 465 22.07 14.79 7.39
N TRP A 466 21.49 13.60 7.30
CA TRP A 466 20.79 12.94 8.39
C TRP A 466 21.34 11.53 8.61
N PRO A 467 21.08 10.91 9.77
CA PRO A 467 21.49 9.54 10.04
C PRO A 467 21.03 8.55 8.96
N GLN A 468 21.80 7.50 8.74
CA GLN A 468 21.40 6.38 7.88
C GLN A 468 20.18 5.65 8.48
N ASN A 469 19.33 5.08 7.63
CA ASN A 469 18.30 4.10 7.99
C ASN A 469 17.22 4.60 8.97
N ILE A 470 16.77 5.85 8.80
CA ILE A 470 15.69 6.46 9.61
C ILE A 470 14.46 6.82 8.77
N ALA A 471 14.12 6.00 7.77
CA ALA A 471 13.07 6.29 6.78
C ALA A 471 11.72 6.69 7.39
N ASP A 472 11.36 6.08 8.52
CA ASP A 472 10.12 6.30 9.26
C ASP A 472 10.11 7.60 10.08
N LYS A 473 11.26 8.25 10.23
CA LYS A 473 11.46 9.53 10.92
C LYS A 473 11.66 10.71 9.97
N LEU A 474 11.81 10.46 8.67
CA LEU A 474 12.00 11.50 7.67
C LEU A 474 10.66 12.06 7.19
N PRO A 475 10.61 13.36 6.82
CA PRO A 475 9.42 13.98 6.25
C PRO A 475 9.22 13.61 4.77
N LEU A 476 9.28 12.32 4.42
CA LEU A 476 9.00 11.86 3.06
C LEU A 476 7.50 12.01 2.76
N GLU A 477 7.16 12.53 1.58
CA GLU A 477 5.77 12.71 1.14
C GLU A 477 5.37 11.77 0.01
N ALA A 478 6.25 11.54 -0.96
CA ALA A 478 6.00 10.66 -2.09
C ALA A 478 7.31 10.14 -2.70
N PHE A 479 7.22 9.01 -3.40
CA PHE A 479 8.15 8.69 -4.48
C PHE A 479 7.59 9.23 -5.79
N PHE A 480 8.45 9.46 -6.78
CA PHE A 480 7.99 9.94 -8.07
C PHE A 480 8.70 9.28 -9.24
N TYR A 481 8.05 9.36 -10.40
CA TYR A 481 8.72 9.26 -11.68
C TYR A 481 8.31 10.43 -12.60
N ALA A 482 9.20 10.85 -13.49
CA ALA A 482 8.98 11.93 -14.47
C ALA A 482 9.05 11.44 -15.93
N ALA A 483 9.35 10.15 -16.13
CA ALA A 483 9.26 9.48 -17.42
C ALA A 483 8.75 8.05 -17.23
N LEU A 484 7.90 7.55 -18.13
CA LEU A 484 7.26 6.23 -18.00
C LEU A 484 8.27 5.09 -17.78
N ALA A 485 9.44 5.17 -18.43
CA ALA A 485 10.52 4.19 -18.29
C ALA A 485 11.09 4.09 -16.86
N ALA A 486 10.91 5.12 -16.03
CA ALA A 486 11.38 5.17 -14.65
C ALA A 486 10.32 4.75 -13.62
N ARG A 487 9.07 4.48 -14.04
CA ARG A 487 8.01 3.97 -13.15
C ARG A 487 8.44 2.70 -12.39
N PRO A 488 9.08 1.69 -13.02
CA PRO A 488 9.56 0.50 -12.28
C PRO A 488 10.56 0.84 -11.16
N ASN A 489 11.36 1.89 -11.33
CA ASN A 489 12.29 2.34 -10.29
C ASN A 489 11.55 3.02 -9.14
N ALA A 490 10.55 3.87 -9.41
CA ALA A 490 9.70 4.44 -8.36
C ALA A 490 8.94 3.35 -7.58
N GLN A 491 8.46 2.33 -8.28
CA GLN A 491 7.87 1.11 -7.71
C GLN A 491 8.85 0.36 -6.81
N PHE A 492 10.11 0.25 -7.23
CA PHE A 492 11.16 -0.30 -6.38
C PHE A 492 11.32 0.51 -5.08
N LEU A 493 11.38 1.86 -5.17
CA LEU A 493 11.56 2.73 -4.00
C LEU A 493 10.40 2.58 -3.00
N GLN A 494 9.16 2.55 -3.49
CA GLN A 494 7.98 2.36 -2.65
C GLN A 494 8.01 1.02 -1.91
N ARG A 495 8.36 -0.06 -2.61
CA ARG A 495 8.47 -1.38 -2.00
C ARG A 495 9.60 -1.45 -0.98
N ASP A 496 10.77 -0.88 -1.28
CA ASP A 496 11.88 -0.81 -0.33
C ASP A 496 11.47 -0.06 0.94
N TYR A 497 10.82 1.11 0.80
CA TYR A 497 10.29 1.86 1.93
C TYR A 497 9.28 1.05 2.76
N PHE A 498 8.36 0.36 2.10
CA PHE A 498 7.38 -0.49 2.77
C PHE A 498 8.07 -1.64 3.54
N GLN A 499 9.09 -2.26 2.96
CA GLN A 499 9.86 -3.32 3.62
C GLN A 499 10.62 -2.81 4.85
N GLN A 500 11.14 -1.57 4.81
CA GLN A 500 11.88 -1.00 5.94
C GLN A 500 10.97 -0.44 7.05
N THR A 501 9.75 -0.02 6.72
CA THR A 501 8.91 0.74 7.66
C THR A 501 7.55 0.14 7.96
N GLY A 502 7.07 -0.79 7.13
CA GLY A 502 5.67 -1.24 7.12
C GLY A 502 4.66 -0.15 6.73
N ARG A 503 5.12 1.03 6.29
CA ARG A 503 4.27 2.18 5.95
C ARG A 503 4.13 2.34 4.44
N PHE A 504 2.94 2.75 4.01
CA PHE A 504 2.69 3.10 2.62
C PHE A 504 3.09 4.55 2.35
N LEU A 505 3.77 4.78 1.23
CA LEU A 505 4.09 6.11 0.70
C LEU A 505 3.76 6.11 -0.80
N PRO A 506 2.92 7.02 -1.32
CA PRO A 506 2.45 6.93 -2.70
C PRO A 506 3.54 7.26 -3.72
N ILE A 507 3.39 6.71 -4.91
CA ILE A 507 4.10 7.09 -6.13
C ILE A 507 3.25 8.11 -6.88
N VAL A 508 3.84 9.22 -7.29
CA VAL A 508 3.20 10.24 -8.15
C VAL A 508 3.95 10.39 -9.48
N TYR A 509 3.23 10.80 -10.52
CA TYR A 509 3.84 11.24 -11.77
C TYR A 509 4.11 12.73 -11.73
N VAL A 510 5.28 13.15 -12.22
CA VAL A 510 5.70 14.56 -12.30
C VAL A 510 5.87 14.95 -13.76
N ASP A 511 5.04 15.88 -14.22
CA ASP A 511 5.14 16.51 -15.54
C ASP A 511 5.51 17.99 -15.39
N LEU A 512 6.78 18.30 -15.63
CA LEU A 512 7.31 19.67 -15.54
C LEU A 512 6.77 20.59 -16.65
N ALA A 513 6.22 20.03 -17.73
CA ALA A 513 5.65 20.79 -18.84
C ALA A 513 4.14 21.05 -18.66
N ALA A 514 3.50 20.42 -17.66
CA ALA A 514 2.09 20.61 -17.40
C ALA A 514 1.78 22.01 -16.87
N ALA A 515 0.55 22.48 -17.11
CA ALA A 515 0.06 23.73 -16.54
C ALA A 515 0.01 23.64 -14.99
N PRO A 516 0.14 24.79 -14.28
CA PRO A 516 -0.03 24.82 -12.83
C PRO A 516 -1.34 24.14 -12.39
N GLY A 517 -1.27 23.31 -11.36
CA GLY A 517 -2.39 22.47 -10.91
C GLY A 517 -2.39 21.05 -11.50
N HIS A 518 -1.58 20.78 -12.52
CA HIS A 518 -1.48 19.46 -13.18
C HIS A 518 -0.05 18.90 -13.22
N VAL A 519 0.90 19.57 -12.55
CA VAL A 519 2.32 19.15 -12.50
C VAL A 519 2.48 17.80 -11.82
N ILE A 520 1.65 17.52 -10.81
CA ILE A 520 1.68 16.26 -10.07
C ILE A 520 0.36 15.52 -10.31
N SER A 521 0.43 14.27 -10.75
CA SER A 521 -0.73 13.40 -10.85
C SER A 521 -0.52 12.08 -10.10
N TYR A 522 -1.62 11.42 -9.77
CA TYR A 522 -1.63 10.16 -9.04
C TYR A 522 -2.52 9.15 -9.76
N ASP A 523 -1.99 7.95 -9.96
CA ASP A 523 -2.72 6.80 -10.48
C ASP A 523 -2.55 5.62 -9.51
N PRO A 524 -3.65 5.02 -9.00
CA PRO A 524 -3.59 3.79 -8.22
C PRO A 524 -2.88 2.62 -8.91
N GLU A 525 -2.84 2.58 -10.25
CA GLU A 525 -2.16 1.52 -11.02
C GLU A 525 -0.63 1.65 -10.99
N ASP A 526 -0.09 2.82 -10.65
CA ASP A 526 1.36 2.98 -10.51
C ASP A 526 1.89 2.38 -9.20
N GLN A 527 1.01 2.09 -8.24
CA GLN A 527 1.38 1.63 -6.91
C GLN A 527 1.71 0.13 -6.87
N THR A 528 2.72 -0.25 -6.10
CA THR A 528 3.06 -1.65 -5.82
C THR A 528 2.17 -2.23 -4.73
N VAL A 529 0.92 -2.53 -5.07
CA VAL A 529 -0.07 -3.11 -4.15
C VAL A 529 -0.15 -4.63 -4.26
N GLN A 530 0.65 -5.23 -5.14
CA GLN A 530 0.70 -6.69 -5.26
C GLN A 530 1.71 -7.26 -4.26
N ASN A 531 1.24 -8.15 -3.38
CA ASN A 531 2.10 -8.97 -2.51
C ASN A 531 2.81 -10.06 -3.33
N LEU A 532 3.70 -9.65 -4.24
CA LEU A 532 4.50 -10.56 -5.06
C LEU A 532 5.62 -11.16 -4.18
N PRO A 533 5.85 -12.48 -4.27
CA PRO A 533 6.84 -13.15 -3.44
C PRO A 533 8.27 -12.78 -3.83
N MET A 534 9.14 -12.62 -2.83
CA MET A 534 10.56 -12.39 -3.09
C MET A 534 11.24 -13.70 -3.53
N PRO A 535 12.09 -13.69 -4.57
CA PRO A 535 12.92 -14.83 -4.93
C PRO A 535 13.92 -15.17 -3.81
N THR A 536 14.14 -16.44 -3.52
CA THR A 536 15.14 -16.92 -2.55
C THR A 536 16.04 -17.98 -3.18
N ILE A 537 17.34 -17.99 -2.85
CA ILE A 537 18.30 -19.05 -3.19
C ILE A 537 18.41 -19.96 -1.97
N ALA A 538 18.24 -21.26 -2.14
CA ALA A 538 18.33 -22.25 -1.06
C ALA A 538 17.39 -21.94 0.14
N ASP A 539 16.26 -21.27 -0.13
CA ASP A 539 15.33 -20.77 0.88
C ASP A 539 15.97 -19.79 1.91
N GLU A 540 17.17 -19.26 1.61
CA GLU A 540 17.85 -18.22 2.40
C GLU A 540 17.07 -16.91 2.29
N THR A 541 16.59 -16.42 3.42
CA THR A 541 15.74 -15.23 3.56
C THR A 541 16.48 -14.01 4.15
N THR A 542 17.67 -14.22 4.74
CA THR A 542 18.54 -13.15 5.26
C THR A 542 19.26 -12.40 4.14
N ARG A 543 20.00 -11.33 4.47
CA ARG A 543 20.80 -10.58 3.48
C ARG A 543 22.15 -11.22 3.18
N GLU A 544 22.56 -12.28 3.86
CA GLU A 544 23.85 -12.92 3.63
C GLU A 544 23.66 -14.22 2.87
N LEU A 545 24.46 -14.45 1.83
CA LEU A 545 24.51 -15.72 1.11
C LEU A 545 25.90 -16.31 1.26
N ASN A 546 26.03 -17.33 2.09
CA ASN A 546 27.24 -18.13 2.15
C ASN A 546 27.34 -18.98 0.89
N VAL A 547 28.14 -18.54 -0.08
CA VAL A 547 28.29 -19.24 -1.36
C VAL A 547 29.18 -20.48 -1.22
N SER A 548 30.05 -20.53 -0.20
CA SER A 548 30.91 -21.68 0.08
C SER A 548 30.13 -22.89 0.61
N SER A 549 29.03 -22.66 1.34
CA SER A 549 28.15 -23.73 1.81
C SER A 549 27.26 -24.34 0.72
N LEU A 550 27.19 -23.72 -0.47
CA LEU A 550 26.38 -24.22 -1.57
C LEU A 550 27.06 -25.45 -2.21
N VAL A 551 26.35 -26.58 -2.27
CA VAL A 551 26.87 -27.88 -2.74
C VAL A 551 26.54 -28.17 -4.21
N GLY A 552 25.78 -27.32 -4.90
CA GLY A 552 25.53 -27.43 -6.33
C GLY A 552 24.13 -27.91 -6.70
N THR A 553 23.28 -28.22 -5.72
CA THR A 553 21.91 -28.73 -5.92
C THR A 553 20.84 -27.69 -5.55
N GLU A 554 21.24 -26.55 -5.01
CA GLU A 554 20.33 -25.54 -4.51
C GLU A 554 19.50 -24.91 -5.64
N GLN A 555 18.25 -24.61 -5.30
CA GLN A 555 17.31 -23.99 -6.20
C GLN A 555 17.14 -22.52 -5.83
N LEU A 556 16.89 -21.70 -6.84
CA LEU A 556 16.13 -20.49 -6.65
C LEU A 556 14.64 -20.82 -6.63
N ARG A 557 13.97 -20.36 -5.58
CA ARG A 557 12.53 -20.48 -5.40
C ARG A 557 11.90 -19.10 -5.47
N VAL A 558 10.84 -18.99 -6.24
CA VAL A 558 9.85 -17.94 -6.12
C VAL A 558 8.58 -18.63 -5.66
N ALA A 559 8.04 -18.26 -4.51
CA ALA A 559 6.79 -18.84 -4.03
C ALA A 559 5.67 -18.61 -5.08
N PRO A 560 4.59 -19.40 -5.07
CA PRO A 560 3.42 -19.13 -5.91
C PRO A 560 3.00 -17.67 -5.77
N TRP A 561 2.69 -17.04 -6.90
CA TRP A 561 2.40 -15.62 -6.93
C TRP A 561 1.01 -15.33 -7.45
N LEU A 562 0.59 -14.11 -7.13
CA LEU A 562 -0.64 -13.53 -7.58
C LEU A 562 -0.76 -13.54 -9.11
N LYS A 563 -1.77 -14.24 -9.65
CA LYS A 563 -2.12 -14.38 -11.07
C LYS A 563 -1.16 -15.30 -11.81
N GLN A 564 -0.42 -16.16 -11.12
CA GLN A 564 0.37 -17.18 -11.79
C GLN A 564 -0.54 -18.09 -12.63
N ALA A 565 -0.30 -18.13 -13.94
CA ALA A 565 -1.04 -18.98 -14.87
C ALA A 565 -0.06 -19.66 -15.83
N PRO A 566 -0.35 -20.90 -16.28
CA PRO A 566 0.44 -21.53 -17.32
C PRO A 566 0.48 -20.67 -18.59
N GLY A 567 1.65 -20.59 -19.21
CA GLY A 567 1.86 -19.85 -20.44
C GLY A 567 2.32 -18.40 -20.27
N GLN A 568 2.43 -17.89 -19.04
CA GLN A 568 3.03 -16.57 -18.80
C GLN A 568 4.50 -16.56 -19.16
N ARG A 569 5.04 -15.38 -19.46
CA ARG A 569 6.45 -15.24 -19.81
C ARG A 569 7.22 -14.77 -18.59
N VAL A 570 8.30 -15.46 -18.25
CA VAL A 570 9.11 -15.16 -17.06
C VAL A 570 10.56 -14.92 -17.41
N TRP A 571 11.16 -13.99 -16.69
CA TRP A 571 12.58 -13.64 -16.80
C TRP A 571 13.24 -13.84 -15.44
N LEU A 572 14.46 -14.37 -15.47
CA LEU A 572 15.26 -14.60 -14.27
C LEU A 572 16.72 -14.28 -14.60
N SER A 573 17.29 -13.33 -13.86
CA SER A 573 18.71 -13.01 -13.99
C SER A 573 19.33 -12.64 -12.65
N TYR A 574 20.65 -12.82 -12.60
CA TYR A 574 21.50 -12.49 -11.48
C TYR A 574 22.54 -11.48 -11.94
N ALA A 575 22.87 -10.52 -11.10
CA ALA A 575 23.99 -9.60 -11.34
C ALA A 575 24.85 -9.49 -10.09
N GLY A 576 26.16 -9.38 -10.26
CA GLY A 576 27.13 -9.32 -9.16
C GLY A 576 28.48 -8.83 -9.64
N PHE A 577 29.51 -9.00 -8.81
CA PHE A 577 30.88 -8.56 -9.10
C PHE A 577 31.86 -9.72 -8.93
N LEU A 578 32.76 -9.90 -9.88
CA LEU A 578 33.85 -10.87 -9.80
C LEU A 578 34.96 -10.38 -8.84
N GLU A 579 35.88 -11.27 -8.46
CA GLU A 579 37.01 -10.96 -7.57
C GLU A 579 37.85 -9.76 -8.03
N ASN A 580 38.03 -9.64 -9.36
CA ASN A 580 38.75 -8.54 -10.00
C ASN A 580 37.98 -7.19 -9.97
N GLY A 581 36.73 -7.18 -9.49
CA GLY A 581 35.88 -6.00 -9.38
C GLY A 581 34.96 -5.76 -10.58
N ASP A 582 35.08 -6.54 -11.66
CA ASP A 582 34.23 -6.39 -12.84
C ASP A 582 32.80 -6.80 -12.56
N ALA A 583 31.85 -6.02 -13.07
CA ALA A 583 30.44 -6.39 -13.04
C ALA A 583 30.19 -7.60 -13.95
N THR A 584 29.42 -8.56 -13.46
CA THR A 584 29.05 -9.77 -14.19
C THR A 584 27.56 -10.04 -14.05
N GLN A 585 26.98 -10.72 -15.05
CA GLN A 585 25.57 -11.07 -15.06
C GLN A 585 25.42 -12.53 -15.51
N GLN A 586 24.51 -13.24 -14.85
CA GLN A 586 24.06 -14.57 -15.24
C GLN A 586 22.57 -14.52 -15.57
N VAL A 587 22.21 -14.74 -16.84
CA VAL A 587 20.81 -14.82 -17.25
C VAL A 587 20.38 -16.28 -17.27
N VAL A 588 19.32 -16.61 -16.55
CA VAL A 588 18.76 -17.97 -16.48
C VAL A 588 17.56 -18.11 -17.41
N TRP A 589 16.64 -17.15 -17.40
CA TRP A 589 15.47 -17.14 -18.28
C TRP A 589 15.30 -15.81 -19.02
N ARG A 590 14.98 -15.90 -20.31
CA ARG A 590 14.56 -14.80 -21.17
C ARG A 590 13.22 -15.19 -21.80
N GLY A 591 12.10 -14.72 -21.25
CA GLY A 591 10.77 -15.03 -21.78
C GLY A 591 10.38 -16.51 -21.65
N GLN A 592 10.92 -17.22 -20.66
CA GLN A 592 10.61 -18.62 -20.43
C GLN A 592 9.11 -18.77 -20.16
N THR A 593 8.49 -19.79 -20.75
CA THR A 593 7.07 -20.08 -20.48
C THR A 593 6.91 -20.65 -19.07
N SER A 594 6.05 -20.05 -18.25
CA SER A 594 5.72 -20.52 -16.91
C SER A 594 4.95 -21.84 -16.95
N GLY A 595 5.23 -22.68 -15.95
CA GLY A 595 4.49 -23.92 -15.71
C GLY A 595 3.19 -23.71 -14.92
N PRO A 596 2.67 -24.79 -14.30
CA PRO A 596 1.55 -24.74 -13.36
C PRO A 596 1.75 -23.71 -12.23
N PRO A 597 0.67 -23.29 -11.53
CA PRO A 597 0.72 -22.26 -10.48
C PRO A 597 1.33 -22.77 -9.16
N SER A 598 2.56 -23.26 -9.20
CA SER A 598 3.31 -23.82 -8.08
C SER A 598 4.54 -22.98 -7.71
N GLY A 599 4.56 -21.69 -8.07
CA GLY A 599 5.74 -20.85 -8.00
C GLY A 599 6.72 -21.09 -9.15
N ALA A 600 7.92 -20.54 -9.05
CA ALA A 600 8.99 -20.78 -10.00
C ALA A 600 10.17 -21.45 -9.28
N LEU A 601 10.73 -22.46 -9.93
CA LEU A 601 11.93 -23.14 -9.49
C LEU A 601 12.93 -23.12 -10.64
N ALA A 602 14.16 -22.69 -10.33
CA ALA A 602 15.28 -22.72 -11.24
C ALA A 602 16.51 -23.21 -10.48
N PRO A 603 17.39 -24.05 -11.06
CA PRO A 603 18.70 -24.31 -10.48
C PRO A 603 19.43 -22.98 -10.27
N ALA A 604 19.93 -22.75 -9.06
CA ALA A 604 20.74 -21.56 -8.81
C ALA A 604 22.10 -21.73 -9.51
N PRO A 605 22.68 -20.67 -10.10
CA PRO A 605 23.93 -20.78 -10.85
C PRO A 605 25.14 -20.82 -9.89
N ILE A 606 25.29 -21.92 -9.13
CA ILE A 606 26.22 -22.04 -8.00
C ILE A 606 27.68 -21.78 -8.40
N ALA A 607 28.12 -22.31 -9.54
CA ALA A 607 29.49 -22.09 -10.03
C ALA A 607 29.78 -20.60 -10.27
N TRP A 608 28.79 -19.86 -10.79
CA TRP A 608 28.89 -18.41 -10.98
C TRP A 608 28.78 -17.67 -9.64
N LEU A 609 27.88 -18.08 -8.74
CA LEU A 609 27.76 -17.47 -7.41
C LEU A 609 29.08 -17.59 -6.62
N LYS A 610 29.77 -18.73 -6.72
CA LYS A 610 31.09 -18.95 -6.07
C LYS A 610 32.22 -18.12 -6.66
N SER A 611 32.11 -17.66 -7.91
CA SER A 611 33.11 -16.79 -8.53
C SER A 611 32.96 -15.32 -8.13
N LEU A 612 31.84 -14.95 -7.50
CA LEU A 612 31.60 -13.60 -7.03
C LEU A 612 32.49 -13.24 -5.84
N LYS A 613 32.82 -11.97 -5.74
CA LYS A 613 33.68 -11.40 -4.70
C LYS A 613 32.99 -11.40 -3.34
N GLU A 614 33.71 -11.84 -2.30
CA GLU A 614 33.24 -11.76 -0.92
C GLU A 614 32.92 -10.32 -0.51
N GLY A 615 31.84 -10.12 0.27
CA GLY A 615 31.39 -8.83 0.77
C GLY A 615 30.73 -7.95 -0.29
N ARG A 616 30.58 -8.41 -1.53
CA ARG A 616 29.85 -7.70 -2.60
C ARG A 616 28.45 -8.26 -2.77
N ASP A 617 27.58 -7.41 -3.30
CA ASP A 617 26.19 -7.79 -3.54
C ASP A 617 26.04 -8.66 -4.79
N VAL A 618 25.14 -9.64 -4.68
CA VAL A 618 24.50 -10.33 -5.79
C VAL A 618 23.00 -10.04 -5.75
N THR A 619 22.45 -9.64 -6.89
CA THR A 619 21.03 -9.30 -7.03
C THR A 619 20.34 -10.36 -7.86
N VAL A 620 19.14 -10.79 -7.47
CA VAL A 620 18.27 -11.64 -8.30
C VAL A 620 17.05 -10.85 -8.75
N THR A 621 16.88 -10.74 -10.06
CA THR A 621 15.71 -10.14 -10.70
C THR A 621 14.82 -11.23 -11.27
N PHE A 622 13.58 -11.29 -10.80
CA PHE A 622 12.53 -12.12 -11.39
C PHE A 622 11.40 -11.23 -11.92
N LYS A 623 10.92 -11.49 -13.13
CA LYS A 623 9.82 -10.74 -13.75
C LYS A 623 8.83 -11.69 -14.38
N VAL A 624 7.56 -11.28 -14.42
CA VAL A 624 6.47 -12.02 -15.06
C VAL A 624 5.67 -11.08 -15.93
N ASN A 625 5.49 -11.44 -17.20
CA ASN A 625 4.48 -10.83 -18.06
C ASN A 625 3.22 -11.69 -17.97
N PHE A 626 2.21 -11.12 -17.30
CA PHE A 626 0.94 -11.78 -17.01
C PHE A 626 0.08 -12.01 -18.26
N ASP A 627 0.31 -11.23 -19.33
CA ASP A 627 -0.45 -11.29 -20.59
C ASP A 627 0.01 -12.40 -21.53
N LYS A 628 1.00 -13.21 -21.10
CA LYS A 628 1.55 -14.35 -21.87
C LYS A 628 2.29 -13.94 -23.16
N VAL A 629 2.60 -12.65 -23.31
CA VAL A 629 3.38 -12.10 -24.43
C VAL A 629 4.85 -12.07 -24.06
N ASP A 630 5.71 -12.47 -25.00
CA ASP A 630 7.16 -12.44 -24.82
C ASP A 630 7.70 -11.02 -25.05
N ASP A 631 7.40 -10.15 -24.09
CA ASP A 631 7.77 -8.74 -24.06
C ASP A 631 8.19 -8.37 -22.63
N GLU A 632 9.50 -8.27 -22.40
CA GLU A 632 10.07 -7.97 -21.08
C GLU A 632 9.73 -6.55 -20.62
N ALA A 633 9.53 -5.61 -21.55
CA ALA A 633 9.20 -4.22 -21.19
C ALA A 633 7.82 -4.10 -20.54
N LYS A 634 6.94 -5.08 -20.79
CA LYS A 634 5.61 -5.21 -20.16
C LYS A 634 5.61 -6.15 -18.95
N ALA A 635 6.74 -6.75 -18.61
CA ALA A 635 6.81 -7.68 -17.48
C ALA A 635 6.83 -6.93 -16.13
N VAL A 636 6.02 -7.40 -15.20
CA VAL A 636 5.98 -6.91 -13.82
C VAL A 636 7.16 -7.50 -13.05
N SER A 637 7.94 -6.63 -12.41
CA SER A 637 9.09 -7.05 -11.61
C SER A 637 8.67 -7.43 -10.20
N PHE A 638 9.12 -8.61 -9.75
CA PHE A 638 8.93 -9.07 -8.38
C PHE A 638 9.86 -8.30 -7.44
N PRO A 639 9.72 -8.44 -6.11
CA PRO A 639 10.70 -7.91 -5.19
C PRO A 639 12.11 -8.33 -5.59
N LEU A 640 12.99 -7.35 -5.80
CA LEU A 640 14.39 -7.62 -6.11
C LEU A 640 15.04 -8.28 -4.90
N ARG A 641 15.69 -9.42 -5.12
CA ARG A 641 16.44 -10.09 -4.05
C ARG A 641 17.88 -9.60 -4.05
N VAL A 642 18.45 -9.42 -2.87
CA VAL A 642 19.82 -8.93 -2.66
C VAL A 642 20.46 -9.78 -1.60
N TYR A 643 21.65 -10.31 -1.92
CA TYR A 643 22.51 -10.97 -0.96
C TYR A 643 23.88 -10.34 -0.97
N THR A 644 24.50 -10.20 0.20
CA THR A 644 25.93 -9.99 0.35
C THR A 644 26.62 -11.35 0.34
N VAL A 645 27.58 -11.54 -0.57
CA VAL A 645 28.33 -12.79 -0.70
C VAL A 645 29.20 -13.01 0.53
N LYS A 646 29.07 -14.18 1.16
CA LYS A 646 29.97 -14.69 2.20
C LYS A 646 30.67 -15.93 1.70
N LYS A 647 31.94 -16.10 2.06
CA LYS A 647 32.73 -17.28 1.70
C LYS A 647 33.25 -18.00 2.93
#